data_AF-A0AAD8H8T2-F1
#
_entry.id   AF-A0AAD8H8T2-F1
#
_cell.length_a   1.000
_cell.length_b   1.000
_cell.length_c   1.000
_cell.angle_alpha   90.00
_cell.angle_beta   90.00
_cell.angle_gamma   90.00
#
_symmetry.space_group_name_H-M   'P 1'
#
loop_
_entity.id
_entity.type
_entity.pdbx_description
1 polymer ?
#
loop_
_entity_poly.entity_id
_entity_poly.type
_entity_poly.pdbx_seq_one_letter_code
_entity_poly.pdbx_strand_id
1 'polypeptide(L)'
;MGVYQPKFVEYPRTKYGSQTQHRRFQYSWFDKFRWLEYSPEKDAVFCFPCFIFENKSPCHAAFTTDGFNCWKRVNDGVRCPFLIHVGTPTSPHSNVVQNCEELMKVTGRIDKVLNAQSLEEVQKNRLKLKASIESLQACAFRGHDDAPTSSNRGNFIEMVKFCGRMNDDISDIVLERASENAKYTSPTIQKEILHIFANRVRRKIREEVGDSKFCILVDEAKDSSNKEDMSIILRFVDRLGILRERFFEIIHVPNTTAATLKEKIPIVLSRYNLHSSDMRGQGYDGASNMSGERDTGRGINQIGNLHRSGSTRWSSHFDSICSLIDMYGATISVLGSIVEEGNSTSLRGEATGCLIIMRSFEFIFTLHMMHKIMGVTDLLCRALQHKSLDIVSAMDLVSTTKALLLTLREEGFDHLLVYETANVFLCWHVGVSPVLLLLLIATAVLLVLFCYYCCSILLITSKLSVHLITCYKFISLGEIIFLSPPLHLTEYLLKENPSLCEHMAPSLDARQEIVVTEVPKLGKRAATKALEEWGQPLYKITHLIFCTSTGGVDMPGADFRLTKLLGLCPSVKRYMIYQQGCFAGGTVLRLAKDLAENNKGARVLVVCSEIMVFTFQGPNETNLGSLISQALFGDGAGAVIVGSDPITGIEKPLFEIASAAQTIVPDSDGAIDGHYREVGITLHLVKEVLRDYRNMSSACVLFILDEMRKGSAKDGKRTTGEGLDWGVLFGFGPGLTIETVVLHSVLI
;
A
#
# COMPACT_ATOMS: atom_id res chain seq x y z
N MET A 1 46.79 24.08 -26.43
CA MET A 1 47.53 24.57 -27.61
C MET A 1 48.59 25.54 -27.13
N GLY A 2 49.83 25.36 -27.56
CA GLY A 2 50.93 26.24 -27.21
C GLY A 2 52.09 26.00 -28.16
N VAL A 3 52.97 27.00 -28.30
CA VAL A 3 54.12 26.97 -29.20
C VAL A 3 55.06 25.83 -28.82
N TYR A 4 55.39 24.94 -29.75
CA TYR A 4 56.33 23.84 -29.50
C TYR A 4 57.79 24.32 -29.64
N GLN A 5 58.45 24.53 -28.49
CA GLN A 5 59.82 25.07 -28.40
C GLN A 5 60.77 24.08 -27.71
N PRO A 6 61.05 22.92 -28.31
CA PRO A 6 61.94 21.93 -27.70
C PRO A 6 63.37 22.47 -27.63
N LYS A 7 64.04 22.31 -26.48
CA LYS A 7 65.46 22.66 -26.28
C LYS A 7 66.33 21.41 -26.40
N PHE A 8 66.94 21.20 -27.56
CA PHE A 8 67.85 20.07 -27.79
C PHE A 8 69.30 20.44 -27.45
N VAL A 9 70.08 19.44 -27.02
CA VAL A 9 71.53 19.59 -26.77
C VAL A 9 72.25 19.95 -28.08
N GLU A 10 71.85 19.35 -29.19
CA GLU A 10 72.27 19.73 -30.53
C GLU A 10 71.10 19.68 -31.53
N TYR A 11 70.99 20.72 -32.36
CA TYR A 11 70.07 20.75 -33.52
C TYR A 11 70.79 20.27 -34.79
N PRO A 12 70.05 19.75 -35.79
CA PRO A 12 70.59 19.32 -37.08
C PRO A 12 71.43 20.42 -37.76
N ARG A 13 72.49 20.00 -38.45
CA ARG A 13 73.43 20.89 -39.15
C ARG A 13 73.14 20.91 -40.64
N THR A 14 72.73 22.06 -41.16
CA THR A 14 72.50 22.27 -42.60
C THR A 14 73.78 22.78 -43.28
N LYS A 15 74.16 22.17 -44.40
CA LYS A 15 75.31 22.59 -45.24
C LYS A 15 74.82 23.56 -46.32
N TYR A 16 75.48 24.71 -46.46
CA TYR A 16 75.15 25.67 -47.52
C TYR A 16 76.33 25.83 -48.50
N GLY A 17 76.12 25.46 -49.76
CA GLY A 17 77.09 25.64 -50.84
C GLY A 17 78.38 24.83 -50.68
N SER A 18 79.46 25.30 -51.31
CA SER A 18 80.78 24.67 -51.33
C SER A 18 81.66 24.97 -50.11
N GLN A 19 81.17 25.74 -49.13
CA GLN A 19 81.95 26.09 -47.94
C GLN A 19 81.74 25.11 -46.79
N THR A 20 82.79 24.92 -45.98
CA THR A 20 82.86 24.10 -44.75
C THR A 20 82.04 24.64 -43.57
N GLN A 21 81.19 25.64 -43.79
CA GLN A 21 80.38 26.27 -42.75
C GLN A 21 79.05 25.54 -42.57
N HIS A 22 78.93 24.80 -41.48
CA HIS A 22 77.67 24.24 -41.03
C HIS A 22 76.92 25.27 -40.17
N ARG A 23 75.63 25.45 -40.42
CA ARG A 23 74.74 26.28 -39.58
C ARG A 23 73.63 25.40 -39.01
N ARG A 24 73.12 25.77 -37.85
CA ARG A 24 72.01 25.09 -37.18
C ARG A 24 71.10 26.11 -36.51
N PHE A 25 69.86 25.71 -36.28
CA PHE A 25 68.92 26.45 -35.43
C PHE A 25 69.54 26.71 -34.04
N GLN A 26 69.27 27.88 -33.46
CA GLN A 26 69.72 28.24 -32.11
C GLN A 26 68.50 28.43 -31.21
N TYR A 27 68.42 27.66 -30.12
CA TYR A 27 67.29 27.76 -29.18
C TYR A 27 67.16 29.15 -28.54
N SER A 28 68.23 29.95 -28.49
CA SER A 28 68.21 31.33 -28.01
C SER A 28 67.33 32.26 -28.86
N TRP A 29 66.91 31.82 -30.06
CA TRP A 29 65.94 32.54 -30.87
C TRP A 29 64.52 32.46 -30.31
N PHE A 30 64.18 31.42 -29.54
CA PHE A 30 62.89 31.34 -28.85
C PHE A 30 62.69 32.50 -27.87
N ASP A 31 63.75 32.91 -27.18
CA ASP A 31 63.70 34.02 -26.22
C ASP A 31 63.46 35.36 -26.93
N LYS A 32 63.94 35.50 -28.17
CA LYS A 32 63.79 36.73 -28.99
C LYS A 32 62.48 36.77 -29.76
N PHE A 33 61.97 35.62 -30.18
CA PHE A 33 60.77 35.52 -31.02
C PHE A 33 59.83 34.46 -30.44
N ARG A 34 58.94 34.90 -29.54
CA ARG A 34 58.05 34.01 -28.78
C ARG A 34 57.07 33.22 -29.65
N TRP A 35 56.82 33.65 -30.89
CA TRP A 35 55.94 32.99 -31.86
C TRP A 35 56.62 31.81 -32.59
N LEU A 36 57.94 31.65 -32.48
CA LEU A 36 58.69 30.60 -33.19
C LEU A 36 58.34 29.21 -32.66
N GLU A 37 57.89 28.35 -33.55
CA GLU A 37 57.73 26.91 -33.33
C GLU A 37 58.76 26.16 -34.18
N TYR A 38 59.38 25.10 -33.63
CA TYR A 38 60.37 24.30 -34.35
C TYR A 38 59.87 22.87 -34.57
N SER A 39 59.90 22.41 -35.83
CA SER A 39 59.61 21.02 -36.19
C SER A 39 60.90 20.22 -36.30
N PRO A 40 61.13 19.22 -35.41
CA PRO A 40 62.31 18.36 -35.50
C PRO A 40 62.34 17.51 -36.78
N GLU A 41 61.16 17.12 -37.29
CA GLU A 41 61.01 16.31 -38.49
C GLU A 41 61.43 17.06 -39.75
N LYS A 42 61.06 18.35 -39.87
CA LYS A 42 61.36 19.19 -41.04
C LYS A 42 62.67 19.97 -40.93
N ASP A 43 63.33 19.96 -39.76
CA ASP A 43 64.41 20.89 -39.41
C ASP A 43 64.08 22.33 -39.84
N ALA A 44 62.91 22.81 -39.45
CA ALA A 44 62.38 24.10 -39.90
C ALA A 44 61.57 24.78 -38.81
N VAL A 45 61.49 26.11 -38.88
CA VAL A 45 60.64 26.91 -37.99
C VAL A 45 59.39 27.41 -38.67
N PHE A 46 58.35 27.53 -37.86
CA PHE A 46 57.02 28.02 -38.22
C PHE A 46 56.64 29.16 -37.27
N CYS A 47 55.68 29.97 -37.69
CA CYS A 47 55.04 30.96 -36.85
C CYS A 47 53.73 30.40 -36.34
N PHE A 48 53.67 30.06 -35.05
CA PHE A 48 52.50 29.41 -34.46
C PHE A 48 51.19 30.20 -34.65
N PRO A 49 51.14 31.53 -34.41
CA PRO A 49 49.94 32.33 -34.71
C PRO A 49 49.56 32.31 -36.20
N CYS A 50 50.51 32.55 -37.11
CA CYS A 50 50.21 32.61 -38.56
C CYS A 50 49.81 31.24 -39.11
N PHE A 51 50.40 30.15 -38.61
CA PHE A 51 50.03 28.79 -38.98
C PHE A 51 48.56 28.47 -38.69
N ILE A 52 48.01 29.01 -37.59
CA ILE A 52 46.65 28.70 -37.13
C ILE A 52 45.60 29.67 -37.70
N PHE A 53 45.93 30.96 -37.82
CA PHE A 53 44.91 32.02 -38.03
C PHE A 53 45.01 32.77 -39.37
N GLU A 54 45.99 32.48 -40.23
CA GLU A 54 46.11 33.15 -41.52
C GLU A 54 45.11 32.56 -42.54
N ASN A 55 43.96 33.24 -42.74
CA ASN A 55 42.85 32.78 -43.59
C ASN A 55 42.92 33.20 -45.07
N LYS A 56 43.93 34.00 -45.47
CA LYS A 56 44.15 34.39 -46.87
C LYS A 56 45.47 33.79 -47.35
N SER A 57 45.60 33.55 -48.65
CA SER A 57 46.81 33.02 -49.30
C SER A 57 48.07 33.56 -48.62
N PRO A 58 48.89 32.69 -47.98
CA PRO A 58 49.87 33.15 -47.00
C PRO A 58 50.85 34.11 -47.67
N CYS A 59 50.99 35.32 -47.12
CA CYS A 59 51.91 36.31 -47.69
C CYS A 59 53.37 35.80 -47.64
N HIS A 60 53.67 34.82 -46.77
CA HIS A 60 54.94 34.12 -46.70
C HIS A 60 54.74 32.64 -46.30
N ALA A 61 54.55 31.74 -47.28
CA ALA A 61 54.45 30.29 -47.09
C ALA A 61 55.60 29.68 -46.24
N ALA A 62 56.76 30.35 -46.24
CA ALA A 62 57.93 29.96 -45.47
C ALA A 62 57.69 29.81 -43.95
N PHE A 63 56.76 30.53 -43.33
CA PHE A 63 56.50 30.42 -41.89
C PHE A 63 55.18 29.72 -41.55
N THR A 64 54.46 29.20 -42.53
CA THR A 64 53.17 28.53 -42.35
C THR A 64 53.17 27.13 -42.95
N THR A 65 53.22 26.98 -44.27
CA THR A 65 53.12 25.67 -44.94
C THR A 65 54.48 24.99 -45.12
N ASP A 66 55.47 25.75 -45.57
CA ASP A 66 56.72 25.18 -46.10
C ASP A 66 57.76 24.96 -44.99
N GLY A 67 57.79 25.89 -44.03
CA GLY A 67 58.78 25.92 -42.95
C GLY A 67 60.07 26.63 -43.37
N PHE A 68 60.62 27.43 -42.46
CA PHE A 68 61.82 28.20 -42.70
C PHE A 68 63.02 27.48 -42.10
N ASN A 69 64.02 27.14 -42.92
CA ASN A 69 65.23 26.48 -42.48
C ASN A 69 66.52 27.14 -42.98
N CYS A 70 66.44 28.40 -43.45
CA CYS A 70 67.61 29.12 -44.02
C CYS A 70 68.40 29.88 -42.94
N TRP A 71 69.10 29.15 -42.07
CA TRP A 71 69.77 29.67 -40.88
C TRP A 71 70.82 30.76 -41.16
N LYS A 72 71.42 30.76 -42.35
CA LYS A 72 72.45 31.76 -42.74
C LYS A 72 71.96 33.21 -42.73
N ARG A 73 70.64 33.43 -42.87
CA ARG A 73 70.03 34.77 -42.93
C ARG A 73 69.53 35.24 -41.56
N VAL A 74 69.52 34.36 -40.56
CA VAL A 74 69.11 34.70 -39.21
C VAL A 74 70.27 35.47 -38.56
N ASN A 75 70.00 36.74 -38.18
CA ASN A 75 70.96 37.79 -37.77
C ASN A 75 71.58 38.67 -38.88
N ASP A 76 71.03 38.69 -40.10
CA ASP A 76 71.43 39.64 -41.17
C ASP A 76 70.82 41.06 -40.96
N GLY A 77 70.91 41.58 -39.74
CA GLY A 77 70.37 42.90 -39.36
C GLY A 77 68.90 43.08 -39.76
N VAL A 78 68.58 44.20 -40.43
CA VAL A 78 67.23 44.53 -40.92
C VAL A 78 66.73 43.53 -41.97
N ARG A 79 67.62 42.78 -42.64
CA ARG A 79 67.26 41.75 -43.63
C ARG A 79 66.98 40.39 -43.02
N CYS A 80 66.99 40.28 -41.68
CA CYS A 80 66.66 39.05 -40.97
C CYS A 80 65.22 38.60 -41.32
N PRO A 81 65.01 37.39 -41.86
CA PRO A 81 63.68 36.90 -42.24
C PRO A 81 62.68 36.89 -41.08
N PHE A 82 63.13 36.71 -39.84
CA PHE A 82 62.26 36.77 -38.66
C PHE A 82 61.75 38.20 -38.40
N LEU A 83 62.60 39.21 -38.58
CA LEU A 83 62.21 40.62 -38.41
C LEU A 83 61.30 41.08 -39.55
N ILE A 84 61.58 40.63 -40.78
CA ILE A 84 60.71 40.91 -41.94
C ILE A 84 59.34 40.27 -41.75
N HIS A 85 59.27 39.03 -41.23
CA HIS A 85 58.00 38.36 -40.95
C HIS A 85 57.17 39.09 -39.90
N VAL A 86 57.79 39.55 -38.81
CA VAL A 86 57.12 40.36 -37.78
C VAL A 86 56.65 41.70 -38.35
N GLY A 87 57.47 42.37 -39.15
CA GLY A 87 57.13 43.61 -39.82
C GLY A 87 56.81 44.77 -38.87
N THR A 88 55.96 45.70 -39.32
CA THR A 88 55.45 46.83 -38.53
C THR A 88 54.24 46.42 -37.67
N PRO A 89 53.78 47.26 -36.71
CA PRO A 89 52.58 46.97 -35.90
C PRO A 89 51.28 46.74 -36.69
N THR A 90 51.24 47.11 -37.96
CA THR A 90 50.12 46.91 -38.88
C THR A 90 50.36 45.74 -39.87
N SER A 91 51.43 44.96 -39.67
CA SER A 91 51.74 43.82 -40.54
C SER A 91 50.67 42.72 -40.43
N PRO A 92 50.56 41.85 -41.44
CA PRO A 92 49.71 40.67 -41.37
C PRO A 92 49.99 39.79 -40.14
N HIS A 93 51.28 39.65 -39.78
CA HIS A 93 51.69 38.93 -38.57
C HIS A 93 51.14 39.61 -37.31
N SER A 94 51.28 40.94 -37.18
CA SER A 94 50.81 41.69 -36.02
C SER A 94 49.29 41.54 -35.82
N ASN A 95 48.50 41.62 -36.90
CA ASN A 95 47.05 41.41 -36.85
C ASN A 95 46.70 39.97 -36.41
N VAL A 96 47.44 38.97 -36.91
CA VAL A 96 47.23 37.57 -36.54
C VAL A 96 47.64 37.31 -35.08
N VAL A 97 48.74 37.90 -34.62
CA VAL A 97 49.16 37.83 -33.21
C VAL A 97 48.10 38.46 -32.32
N GLN A 98 47.54 39.63 -32.68
CA GLN A 98 46.46 40.24 -31.93
C GLN A 98 45.22 39.35 -31.86
N ASN A 99 44.79 38.76 -32.98
CA ASN A 99 43.67 37.82 -33.01
C ASN A 99 43.94 36.57 -32.14
N CYS A 100 45.16 36.05 -32.18
CA CYS A 100 45.60 34.93 -31.36
C CYS A 100 45.62 35.30 -29.87
N GLU A 101 46.10 36.49 -29.51
CA GLU A 101 46.10 36.99 -28.14
C GLU A 101 44.67 37.25 -27.63
N GLU A 102 43.77 37.77 -28.47
CA GLU A 102 42.35 37.92 -28.16
C GLU A 102 41.65 36.58 -27.93
N LEU A 103 41.96 35.54 -28.71
CA LEU A 103 41.46 34.20 -28.44
C LEU A 103 42.06 33.60 -27.15
N MET A 104 43.33 33.90 -26.86
CA MET A 104 44.01 33.44 -25.64
C MET A 104 43.57 34.24 -24.39
N LYS A 105 42.93 35.40 -24.55
CA LYS A 105 42.30 36.13 -23.44
C LYS A 105 41.19 35.26 -22.85
N VAL A 106 41.34 35.03 -21.55
CA VAL A 106 40.56 34.12 -20.70
C VAL A 106 39.06 34.45 -20.66
N THR A 107 38.63 35.60 -21.17
CA THR A 107 37.25 36.11 -21.13
C THR A 107 36.29 35.48 -22.13
N GLY A 108 36.78 34.81 -23.19
CA GLY A 108 35.94 34.22 -24.25
C GLY A 108 35.76 32.70 -24.20
N ARG A 109 36.31 32.04 -23.17
CA ARG A 109 36.26 30.59 -23.01
C ARG A 109 34.82 30.15 -22.69
N ILE A 110 34.25 29.21 -23.47
CA ILE A 110 32.89 28.70 -23.26
C ILE A 110 32.70 28.20 -21.82
N ASP A 111 33.72 27.58 -21.21
CA ASP A 111 33.70 27.17 -19.80
C ASP A 111 33.56 28.36 -18.85
N LYS A 112 34.14 29.53 -19.15
CA LYS A 112 33.98 30.73 -18.33
C LYS A 112 32.68 31.47 -18.62
N VAL A 113 32.20 31.48 -19.85
CA VAL A 113 30.90 32.08 -20.21
C VAL A 113 29.74 31.24 -19.68
N LEU A 114 29.84 29.91 -19.72
CA LEU A 114 28.87 28.99 -19.10
C LEU A 114 28.89 29.06 -17.57
N ASN A 115 30.07 29.30 -16.97
CA ASN A 115 30.21 29.49 -15.52
C ASN A 115 30.08 30.96 -15.07
N ALA A 116 29.87 31.91 -15.99
CA ALA A 116 29.62 33.32 -15.69
C ALA A 116 28.14 33.58 -15.37
N GLN A 117 27.45 32.61 -14.78
CA GLN A 117 26.15 32.87 -14.17
C GLN A 117 26.39 33.77 -12.96
N SER A 118 25.65 34.86 -12.87
CA SER A 118 25.72 35.73 -11.69
C SER A 118 25.33 34.92 -10.45
N LEU A 119 25.92 35.24 -9.30
CA LEU A 119 25.57 34.57 -8.04
C LEU A 119 24.06 34.67 -7.75
N GLU A 120 23.45 35.78 -8.17
CA GLU A 120 22.01 36.03 -8.12
C GLU A 120 21.21 35.06 -9.01
N GLU A 121 21.65 34.82 -10.25
CA GLU A 121 21.00 33.89 -11.17
C GLU A 121 21.11 32.44 -10.68
N VAL A 122 22.26 32.05 -10.11
CA VAL A 122 22.43 30.75 -9.47
C VAL A 122 21.49 30.59 -8.27
N GLN A 123 21.34 31.63 -7.45
CA GLN A 123 20.41 31.62 -6.31
C GLN A 123 18.95 31.50 -6.77
N LYS A 124 18.53 32.28 -7.77
CA LYS A 124 17.19 32.21 -8.34
C LYS A 124 16.91 30.82 -8.95
N ASN A 125 17.84 30.25 -9.71
CA ASN A 125 17.68 28.92 -10.28
C ASN A 125 17.60 27.83 -9.20
N ARG A 126 18.38 27.92 -8.13
CA ARG A 126 18.28 27.00 -6.97
C ARG A 126 16.96 27.13 -6.25
N LEU A 127 16.47 28.35 -6.04
CA LEU A 127 15.20 28.61 -5.37
C LEU A 127 14.03 28.06 -6.20
N LYS A 128 14.05 28.27 -7.51
CA LYS A 128 13.08 27.70 -8.46
C LYS A 128 13.09 26.17 -8.45
N LEU A 129 14.28 25.57 -8.49
CA LEU A 129 14.44 24.13 -8.44
C LEU A 129 13.93 23.58 -7.10
N LYS A 130 14.22 24.25 -5.98
CA LYS A 130 13.72 23.88 -4.65
C LYS A 130 12.18 23.89 -4.59
N ALA A 131 11.54 24.96 -5.06
CA ALA A 131 10.08 25.07 -5.10
C ALA A 131 9.46 23.96 -5.98
N SER A 132 10.08 23.68 -7.12
CA SER A 132 9.65 22.58 -8.01
C SER A 132 9.78 21.24 -7.30
N ILE A 133 10.91 20.97 -6.64
CA ILE A 133 11.18 19.74 -5.89
C ILE A 133 10.17 19.50 -4.76
N GLU A 134 9.91 20.51 -3.93
CA GLU A 134 8.98 20.40 -2.81
C GLU A 134 7.56 20.11 -3.30
N SER A 135 7.19 20.69 -4.46
CA SER A 135 5.90 20.43 -5.11
C SER A 135 5.78 19.02 -5.71
N LEU A 136 6.90 18.29 -5.92
CA LEU A 136 6.89 16.92 -6.45
C LEU A 136 6.55 15.86 -5.38
N GLN A 137 6.70 16.17 -4.09
CA GLN A 137 6.41 15.22 -3.02
C GLN A 137 4.89 15.09 -2.83
N ALA A 138 4.32 13.94 -3.24
CA ALA A 138 2.95 13.49 -2.98
C ALA A 138 1.82 13.93 -3.95
N CYS A 139 2.14 14.40 -5.17
CA CYS A 139 1.12 14.76 -6.16
C CYS A 139 1.38 14.13 -7.54
N ALA A 140 0.31 13.89 -8.30
CA ALA A 140 0.43 13.55 -9.72
C ALA A 140 1.07 14.72 -10.49
N PHE A 141 2.06 14.42 -11.32
CA PHE A 141 2.87 15.43 -12.04
C PHE A 141 2.12 16.18 -13.14
N ARG A 142 0.94 15.67 -13.53
CA ARG A 142 0.18 16.12 -14.69
C ARG A 142 -1.30 16.23 -14.35
N GLY A 143 -1.91 17.32 -14.81
CA GLY A 143 -3.35 17.43 -14.91
C GLY A 143 -3.85 16.84 -16.24
N HIS A 144 -5.17 16.83 -16.40
CA HIS A 144 -5.78 16.54 -17.70
C HIS A 144 -5.57 17.70 -18.68
N ASP A 145 -5.43 18.93 -18.18
CA ASP A 145 -5.21 20.13 -18.97
C ASP A 145 -4.31 21.12 -18.21
N ASP A 146 -3.04 21.20 -18.59
CA ASP A 146 -2.03 22.06 -17.95
C ASP A 146 -2.09 23.53 -18.47
N ALA A 147 -3.03 23.85 -19.37
CA ALA A 147 -3.10 25.16 -20.03
C ALA A 147 -3.39 26.30 -19.04
N PRO A 148 -2.83 27.52 -19.24
CA PRO A 148 -3.09 28.67 -18.36
C PRO A 148 -4.56 29.07 -18.24
N THR A 149 -5.36 28.73 -19.24
CA THR A 149 -6.79 28.99 -19.31
C THR A 149 -7.63 27.93 -18.61
N SER A 150 -7.03 26.82 -18.16
CA SER A 150 -7.75 25.74 -17.51
C SER A 150 -8.15 26.12 -16.08
N SER A 151 -9.35 25.71 -15.66
CA SER A 151 -9.81 25.86 -14.27
C SER A 151 -9.16 24.85 -13.32
N ASN A 152 -8.56 23.78 -13.85
CA ASN A 152 -7.85 22.75 -13.07
C ASN A 152 -6.58 22.31 -13.80
N ARG A 153 -5.46 22.97 -13.48
CA ARG A 153 -4.15 22.76 -14.12
C ARG A 153 -3.34 21.58 -13.57
N GLY A 154 -3.98 20.72 -12.78
CA GLY A 154 -3.33 19.61 -12.10
C GLY A 154 -2.55 20.02 -10.85
N ASN A 155 -2.39 19.05 -9.95
CA ASN A 155 -1.89 19.28 -8.61
C ASN A 155 -0.47 19.87 -8.57
N PHE A 156 0.42 19.45 -9.48
CA PHE A 156 1.79 19.96 -9.52
C PHE A 156 1.85 21.47 -9.82
N ILE A 157 1.12 21.95 -10.83
CA ILE A 157 1.14 23.37 -11.21
C ILE A 157 0.49 24.21 -10.10
N GLU A 158 -0.62 23.75 -9.53
CA GLU A 158 -1.27 24.46 -8.43
C GLU A 158 -0.41 24.50 -7.16
N MET A 159 0.37 23.45 -6.88
CA MET A 159 1.31 23.45 -5.75
C MET A 159 2.47 24.42 -5.97
N VAL A 160 3.08 24.45 -7.16
CA VAL A 160 4.13 25.44 -7.49
C VAL A 160 3.58 26.87 -7.39
N LYS A 161 2.34 27.09 -7.84
CA LYS A 161 1.64 28.37 -7.71
C LYS A 161 1.38 28.73 -6.24
N PHE A 162 1.01 27.75 -5.42
CA PHE A 162 0.86 27.92 -3.99
C PHE A 162 2.19 28.30 -3.32
N CYS A 163 3.30 27.63 -3.65
CA CYS A 163 4.64 28.02 -3.18
C CYS A 163 4.98 29.48 -3.53
N GLY A 164 4.60 29.93 -4.74
CA GLY A 164 4.74 31.34 -5.14
C GLY A 164 3.86 32.30 -4.34
N ARG A 165 2.64 31.92 -3.94
CA ARG A 165 1.79 32.75 -3.07
C ARG A 165 2.34 32.92 -1.66
N MET A 166 3.11 31.94 -1.20
CA MET A 166 3.70 31.94 0.15
C MET A 166 5.04 32.68 0.22
N ASN A 167 5.66 32.98 -0.93
CA ASN A 167 6.97 33.61 -1.00
C ASN A 167 7.12 34.42 -2.30
N ASP A 168 7.20 35.75 -2.17
CA ASP A 168 7.28 36.68 -3.31
C ASP A 168 8.52 36.43 -4.19
N ASP A 169 9.67 36.05 -3.60
CA ASP A 169 10.89 35.72 -4.35
C ASP A 169 10.70 34.47 -5.25
N ILE A 170 9.85 33.53 -4.82
CA ILE A 170 9.48 32.35 -5.61
C ILE A 170 8.46 32.74 -6.69
N SER A 171 7.48 33.58 -6.33
CA SER A 171 6.43 34.05 -7.25
C SER A 171 7.01 34.61 -8.54
N ASP A 172 8.07 35.41 -8.44
CA ASP A 172 8.68 36.13 -9.56
C ASP A 172 9.55 35.25 -10.49
N ILE A 173 9.77 33.99 -10.14
CA ILE A 173 10.68 33.12 -10.89
C ILE A 173 10.03 31.81 -11.37
N VAL A 174 8.78 31.51 -11.00
CA VAL A 174 8.07 30.27 -11.37
C VAL A 174 6.97 30.50 -12.41
N LEU A 175 6.55 29.42 -13.09
CA LEU A 175 5.43 29.38 -14.04
C LEU A 175 5.48 30.49 -15.12
N GLU A 176 4.46 31.36 -15.21
CA GLU A 176 4.36 32.40 -16.23
C GLU A 176 5.43 33.49 -16.08
N ARG A 177 5.98 33.68 -14.87
CA ARG A 177 7.03 34.67 -14.59
C ARG A 177 8.45 34.13 -14.78
N ALA A 178 8.60 32.82 -15.01
CA ALA A 178 9.90 32.23 -15.30
C ALA A 178 10.43 32.65 -16.69
N SER A 179 11.76 32.80 -16.79
CA SER A 179 12.44 33.09 -18.06
C SER A 179 12.22 31.98 -19.09
N GLU A 180 11.66 32.35 -20.24
CA GLU A 180 11.48 31.49 -21.42
C GLU A 180 10.98 30.07 -21.09
N ASN A 181 11.83 29.06 -21.33
CA ASN A 181 11.52 27.64 -21.16
C ASN A 181 11.95 27.08 -19.79
N ALA A 182 12.55 27.91 -18.91
CA ALA A 182 13.02 27.50 -17.59
C ALA A 182 11.89 27.41 -16.54
N LYS A 183 10.74 26.86 -16.96
CA LYS A 183 9.55 26.62 -16.13
C LYS A 183 9.61 25.29 -15.37
N TYR A 184 10.45 24.36 -15.85
CA TYR A 184 10.57 22.98 -15.33
C TYR A 184 9.26 22.17 -15.32
N THR A 185 8.28 22.60 -16.10
CA THR A 185 6.97 21.94 -16.26
C THR A 185 6.93 20.95 -17.42
N SER A 186 8.01 20.77 -18.18
CA SER A 186 8.03 19.86 -19.34
C SER A 186 8.18 18.39 -18.92
N PRO A 187 7.62 17.42 -19.68
CA PRO A 187 7.67 16.00 -19.30
C PRO A 187 9.09 15.48 -19.19
N THR A 188 9.97 15.91 -20.08
CA THR A 188 11.39 15.52 -20.10
C THR A 188 12.10 16.02 -18.86
N ILE A 189 11.95 17.29 -18.50
CA ILE A 189 12.65 17.88 -17.34
C ILE A 189 12.16 17.26 -16.03
N GLN A 190 10.85 17.06 -15.87
CA GLN A 190 10.32 16.39 -14.68
C GLN A 190 10.87 14.96 -14.53
N LYS A 191 10.96 14.20 -15.63
CA LYS A 191 11.57 12.86 -15.63
C LYS A 191 13.05 12.88 -15.29
N GLU A 192 13.80 13.87 -15.76
CA GLU A 192 15.22 14.06 -15.40
C GLU A 192 15.38 14.34 -13.91
N ILE A 193 14.57 15.25 -13.35
CA ILE A 193 14.57 15.55 -11.91
C ILE A 193 14.27 14.27 -11.09
N LEU A 194 13.26 13.50 -11.50
CA LEU A 194 12.92 12.23 -10.86
C LEU A 194 14.07 11.20 -10.95
N HIS A 195 14.73 11.12 -12.10
CA HIS A 195 15.88 10.23 -12.27
C HIS A 195 17.01 10.62 -11.32
N ILE A 196 17.27 11.92 -11.12
CA ILE A 196 18.26 12.42 -10.16
C ILE A 196 17.87 12.05 -8.72
N PHE A 197 16.60 12.21 -8.35
CA PHE A 197 16.10 11.80 -7.03
C PHE A 197 16.27 10.31 -6.80
N ALA A 198 15.78 9.50 -7.73
CA ALA A 198 15.86 8.06 -7.64
C ALA A 198 17.31 7.59 -7.49
N ASN A 199 18.23 8.16 -8.26
CA ASN A 199 19.66 7.86 -8.14
C ASN A 199 20.27 8.29 -6.80
N ARG A 200 19.85 9.45 -6.25
CA ARG A 200 20.31 9.88 -4.91
C ARG A 200 19.80 8.95 -3.82
N VAL A 201 18.52 8.56 -3.87
CA VAL A 201 17.93 7.61 -2.92
C VAL A 201 18.65 6.27 -3.00
N ARG A 202 18.86 5.72 -4.20
CA ARG A 202 19.57 4.44 -4.38
C ARG A 202 21.01 4.49 -3.89
N ARG A 203 21.71 5.60 -4.12
CA ARG A 203 23.07 5.79 -3.58
C ARG A 203 23.06 5.80 -2.05
N LYS A 204 22.08 6.48 -1.44
CA LYS A 204 21.93 6.49 0.02
C LYS A 204 21.64 5.09 0.56
N ILE A 205 20.76 4.33 -0.10
CA ILE A 205 20.49 2.93 0.25
C ILE A 205 21.78 2.10 0.12
N ARG A 206 22.55 2.27 -0.96
CA ARG A 206 23.83 1.57 -1.15
C ARG A 206 24.85 1.89 -0.05
N GLU A 207 24.92 3.15 0.40
CA GLU A 207 25.75 3.57 1.53
C GLU A 207 25.27 2.97 2.86
N GLU A 208 23.96 2.88 3.07
CA GLU A 208 23.35 2.21 4.24
C GLU A 208 23.68 0.72 4.28
N VAL A 209 23.61 0.04 3.13
CA VAL A 209 24.02 -1.38 3.00
C VAL A 209 25.51 -1.53 3.30
N GLY A 210 26.38 -0.65 2.80
CA GLY A 210 27.82 -0.73 3.03
C GLY A 210 28.41 -2.08 2.57
N ASP A 211 29.16 -2.75 3.45
CA ASP A 211 29.69 -4.10 3.22
C ASP A 211 28.81 -5.19 3.85
N SER A 212 27.64 -4.81 4.38
CA SER A 212 26.70 -5.75 4.98
C SER A 212 26.15 -6.69 3.92
N LYS A 213 25.88 -7.91 4.36
CA LYS A 213 25.17 -8.90 3.57
C LYS A 213 23.69 -8.51 3.48
N PHE A 214 23.05 -8.80 2.36
CA PHE A 214 21.67 -8.39 2.10
C PHE A 214 20.84 -9.53 1.53
N CYS A 215 19.52 -9.38 1.61
CA CYS A 215 18.54 -10.21 0.93
C CYS A 215 17.76 -9.33 -0.05
N ILE A 216 17.22 -9.94 -1.09
CA ILE A 216 16.27 -9.27 -1.98
C ILE A 216 14.87 -9.80 -1.74
N LEU A 217 13.88 -8.93 -1.85
CA LEU A 217 12.48 -9.30 -2.02
C LEU A 217 12.07 -8.77 -3.39
N VAL A 218 11.48 -9.63 -4.21
CA VAL A 218 11.10 -9.35 -5.58
C VAL A 218 9.62 -9.58 -5.71
N ASP A 219 8.92 -8.62 -6.30
CA ASP A 219 7.48 -8.69 -6.55
C ASP A 219 7.21 -8.28 -7.99
N GLU A 220 6.27 -8.97 -8.63
CA GLU A 220 5.91 -8.79 -10.02
C GLU A 220 4.47 -8.30 -10.15
N ALA A 221 4.28 -7.15 -10.78
CA ALA A 221 2.97 -6.56 -10.99
C ALA A 221 2.79 -6.12 -12.45
N LYS A 222 1.56 -6.21 -12.94
CA LYS A 222 1.20 -5.79 -14.29
C LYS A 222 0.65 -4.37 -14.27
N ASP A 223 1.21 -3.48 -15.08
CA ASP A 223 0.74 -2.10 -15.21
C ASP A 223 -0.54 -1.97 -16.06
N SER A 224 -1.12 -0.77 -16.08
CA SER A 224 -2.34 -0.47 -16.86
C SER A 224 -2.14 -0.55 -18.38
N SER A 225 -0.89 -0.61 -18.86
CA SER A 225 -0.52 -0.82 -20.26
C SER A 225 -0.28 -2.29 -20.60
N ASN A 226 -0.66 -3.21 -19.69
CA ASN A 226 -0.46 -4.64 -19.77
C ASN A 226 1.01 -5.08 -19.83
N LYS A 227 1.91 -4.27 -19.28
CA LYS A 227 3.34 -4.54 -19.19
C LYS A 227 3.67 -5.11 -17.82
N GLU A 228 4.49 -6.16 -17.79
CA GLU A 228 4.95 -6.75 -16.53
C GLU A 228 6.11 -5.92 -15.96
N ASP A 229 6.03 -5.58 -14.69
CA ASP A 229 7.06 -4.83 -13.97
C ASP A 229 7.53 -5.63 -12.75
N MET A 230 8.85 -5.68 -12.56
CA MET A 230 9.53 -6.33 -11.45
C MET A 230 10.05 -5.27 -10.48
N SER A 231 9.57 -5.29 -9.25
CA SER A 231 10.08 -4.47 -8.15
C SER A 231 11.16 -5.23 -7.37
N ILE A 232 12.18 -4.51 -6.91
CA ILE A 232 13.25 -5.05 -6.05
C ILE A 232 13.29 -4.24 -4.76
N ILE A 233 13.22 -4.94 -3.64
CA ILE A 233 13.38 -4.42 -2.29
C ILE A 233 14.65 -5.06 -1.69
N LEU A 234 15.49 -4.26 -1.05
CA LEU A 234 16.66 -4.74 -0.32
C LEU A 234 16.32 -4.85 1.17
N ARG A 235 16.58 -6.01 1.75
CA ARG A 235 16.48 -6.28 3.18
C ARG A 235 17.87 -6.52 3.76
N PHE A 236 18.31 -5.71 4.70
CA PHE A 236 19.66 -5.78 5.25
C PHE A 236 19.70 -5.27 6.70
N VAL A 237 20.76 -5.59 7.42
CA VAL A 237 21.00 -5.04 8.76
C VAL A 237 21.91 -3.83 8.61
N ASP A 238 21.45 -2.67 9.10
CA ASP A 238 22.23 -1.44 9.06
C ASP A 238 23.39 -1.46 10.08
N ARG A 239 24.22 -0.41 10.09
CA ARG A 239 25.37 -0.30 11.00
C ARG A 239 24.98 -0.23 12.48
N LEU A 240 23.71 0.03 12.79
CA LEU A 240 23.19 0.07 14.16
C LEU A 240 22.61 -1.29 14.60
N GLY A 241 22.69 -2.32 13.75
CA GLY A 241 22.13 -3.63 14.03
C GLY A 241 20.61 -3.71 13.79
N ILE A 242 20.01 -2.68 13.16
CA ILE A 242 18.57 -2.63 12.92
C ILE A 242 18.27 -3.23 11.55
N LEU A 243 17.29 -4.12 11.49
CA LEU A 243 16.77 -4.64 10.23
C LEU A 243 16.09 -3.51 9.43
N ARG A 244 16.53 -3.31 8.19
CA ARG A 244 15.97 -2.33 7.25
C ARG A 244 15.45 -3.02 6.01
N GLU A 245 14.33 -2.52 5.51
CA GLU A 245 13.77 -2.86 4.20
C GLU A 245 13.64 -1.57 3.39
N ARG A 246 14.22 -1.57 2.19
CA ARG A 246 14.30 -0.39 1.31
C ARG A 246 13.88 -0.78 -0.10
N PHE A 247 12.82 -0.16 -0.61
CA PHE A 247 12.50 -0.20 -2.03
C PHE A 247 13.67 0.34 -2.84
N PHE A 248 14.09 -0.40 -3.87
CA PHE A 248 15.34 -0.12 -4.59
C PHE A 248 15.11 0.29 -6.05
N GLU A 249 14.40 -0.52 -6.83
CA GLU A 249 14.20 -0.29 -8.27
C GLU A 249 12.91 -0.97 -8.74
N ILE A 250 12.26 -0.40 -9.76
CA ILE A 250 11.23 -1.06 -10.56
C ILE A 250 11.73 -1.20 -11.99
N ILE A 251 11.57 -2.37 -12.58
CA ILE A 251 12.16 -2.75 -13.86
C ILE A 251 11.10 -3.36 -14.73
N HIS A 252 10.92 -2.81 -15.92
CA HIS A 252 10.06 -3.41 -16.91
C HIS A 252 10.64 -4.73 -17.43
N VAL A 253 9.83 -5.80 -17.41
CA VAL A 253 10.20 -7.13 -17.88
C VAL A 253 9.21 -7.62 -18.93
N PRO A 254 9.66 -8.38 -19.95
CA PRO A 254 8.75 -8.89 -20.99
C PRO A 254 7.80 -9.99 -20.48
N ASN A 255 8.18 -10.69 -19.41
CA ASN A 255 7.39 -11.72 -18.73
C ASN A 255 7.97 -11.97 -17.33
N THR A 256 7.23 -12.68 -16.48
CA THR A 256 7.58 -12.95 -15.08
C THR A 256 8.26 -14.31 -14.88
N THR A 257 8.84 -14.92 -15.92
CA THR A 257 9.51 -16.24 -15.77
C THR A 257 10.80 -16.14 -14.95
N ALA A 258 11.17 -17.20 -14.20
CA ALA A 258 12.45 -17.25 -13.47
C ALA A 258 13.65 -16.87 -14.33
N ALA A 259 13.68 -17.32 -15.60
CA ALA A 259 14.79 -17.03 -16.50
C ALA A 259 14.94 -15.52 -16.72
N THR A 260 13.84 -14.81 -16.98
CA THR A 260 13.84 -13.36 -17.16
C THR A 260 14.20 -12.64 -15.86
N LEU A 261 13.64 -13.03 -14.71
CA LEU A 261 13.96 -12.40 -13.42
C LEU A 261 15.43 -12.61 -13.05
N LYS A 262 15.95 -13.84 -13.20
CA LYS A 262 17.35 -14.20 -12.96
C LYS A 262 18.31 -13.42 -13.85
N GLU A 263 17.93 -13.13 -15.10
CA GLU A 263 18.74 -12.31 -16.00
C GLU A 263 18.78 -10.84 -15.54
N LYS A 264 17.64 -10.27 -15.14
CA LYS A 264 17.52 -8.84 -14.83
C LYS A 264 18.06 -8.45 -13.45
N ILE A 265 17.90 -9.29 -12.44
CA ILE A 265 18.32 -8.99 -11.06
C ILE A 265 19.82 -8.65 -10.95
N PRO A 266 20.75 -9.48 -11.46
CA PRO A 266 22.19 -9.18 -11.39
C PRO A 266 22.58 -7.90 -12.14
N ILE A 267 21.89 -7.58 -13.25
CA ILE A 267 22.14 -6.36 -14.03
C ILE A 267 21.83 -5.13 -13.17
N VAL A 268 20.74 -5.16 -12.39
CA VAL A 268 20.37 -4.04 -11.52
C VAL A 268 21.28 -3.95 -10.30
N LEU A 269 21.60 -5.07 -9.65
CA LEU A 269 22.50 -5.06 -8.50
C LEU A 269 23.91 -4.58 -8.87
N SER A 270 24.46 -5.06 -9.99
CA SER A 270 25.79 -4.66 -10.47
C SER A 270 25.88 -3.18 -10.84
N ARG A 271 24.80 -2.59 -11.38
CA ARG A 271 24.73 -1.15 -11.68
C ARG A 271 25.04 -0.26 -10.46
N TYR A 272 24.74 -0.74 -9.25
CA TYR A 272 24.97 0.00 -8.00
C TYR A 272 26.03 -0.65 -7.10
N ASN A 273 26.94 -1.45 -7.66
CA ASN A 273 28.01 -2.12 -6.91
C ASN A 273 27.49 -2.98 -5.75
N LEU A 274 26.37 -3.66 -5.94
CA LEU A 274 25.89 -4.72 -5.06
C LEU A 274 26.25 -6.06 -5.70
N HIS A 275 27.14 -6.82 -5.08
CA HIS A 275 27.56 -8.10 -5.62
C HIS A 275 26.59 -9.20 -5.20
N SER A 276 26.20 -10.05 -6.15
CA SER A 276 25.34 -11.22 -5.86
C SER A 276 25.99 -12.20 -4.87
N SER A 277 27.32 -12.19 -4.70
CA SER A 277 28.05 -12.97 -3.69
C SER A 277 27.75 -12.53 -2.25
N ASP A 278 27.29 -11.30 -2.04
CA ASP A 278 26.94 -10.76 -0.74
C ASP A 278 25.47 -10.98 -0.38
N MET A 279 24.70 -11.53 -1.33
CA MET A 279 23.31 -11.87 -1.14
C MET A 279 23.16 -13.15 -0.29
N ARG A 280 22.27 -13.13 0.70
CA ARG A 280 22.05 -14.24 1.65
C ARG A 280 20.68 -14.86 1.57
N GLY A 281 19.74 -14.19 0.91
CA GLY A 281 18.39 -14.67 0.74
C GLY A 281 17.70 -13.95 -0.40
N GLN A 282 16.74 -14.65 -1.00
CA GLN A 282 15.89 -14.12 -2.06
C GLN A 282 14.46 -14.53 -1.72
N GLY A 283 13.54 -13.57 -1.67
CA GLY A 283 12.10 -13.79 -1.56
C GLY A 283 11.43 -13.32 -2.85
N TYR A 284 10.48 -14.09 -3.35
CA TYR A 284 9.73 -13.78 -4.57
C TYR A 284 8.24 -13.94 -4.30
N ASP A 285 7.43 -12.97 -4.70
CA ASP A 285 5.98 -13.14 -4.72
C ASP A 285 5.55 -13.82 -6.02
N GLY A 286 5.49 -15.15 -6.00
CA GLY A 286 5.23 -15.95 -7.20
C GLY A 286 5.98 -17.27 -7.21
N ALA A 287 5.59 -18.19 -6.33
CA ALA A 287 6.23 -19.52 -6.20
C ALA A 287 6.32 -20.29 -7.54
N SER A 288 5.39 -20.05 -8.46
CA SER A 288 5.37 -20.62 -9.80
C SER A 288 6.55 -20.18 -10.68
N ASN A 289 6.98 -18.93 -10.55
CA ASN A 289 7.98 -18.33 -11.41
C ASN A 289 9.37 -18.86 -11.08
N MET A 290 9.61 -19.24 -9.82
CA MET A 290 10.88 -19.76 -9.29
C MET A 290 11.01 -21.28 -9.31
N SER A 291 10.08 -22.01 -9.95
CA SER A 291 10.03 -23.48 -9.87
C SER A 291 11.18 -24.23 -10.57
N GLY A 292 12.07 -23.52 -11.28
CA GLY A 292 13.14 -24.14 -12.07
C GLY A 292 12.56 -25.01 -13.20
N GLU A 293 13.37 -25.31 -14.21
CA GLU A 293 13.02 -26.38 -15.14
C GLU A 293 13.21 -27.70 -14.38
N ARG A 294 12.11 -28.37 -14.02
CA ARG A 294 12.17 -29.64 -13.31
C ARG A 294 12.72 -30.71 -14.26
N ASP A 295 13.94 -31.18 -14.02
CA ASP A 295 14.37 -32.50 -14.48
C ASP A 295 13.48 -33.56 -13.82
N THR A 296 12.37 -33.89 -14.47
CA THR A 296 11.52 -35.00 -14.02
C THR A 296 12.30 -36.30 -14.22
N GLY A 297 12.87 -36.85 -13.15
CA GLY A 297 13.18 -38.27 -13.11
C GLY A 297 11.88 -39.06 -13.23
N ARG A 298 11.45 -39.37 -14.45
CA ARG A 298 10.30 -40.25 -14.70
C ARG A 298 10.77 -41.69 -14.52
N GLY A 299 10.50 -42.27 -13.35
CA GLY A 299 10.53 -43.72 -13.21
C GLY A 299 9.35 -44.32 -13.98
N ILE A 300 9.57 -45.45 -14.64
CA ILE A 300 8.60 -46.15 -15.51
C ILE A 300 7.29 -46.55 -14.77
N ASN A 301 7.27 -46.49 -13.43
CA ASN A 301 6.16 -46.96 -12.58
C ASN A 301 5.51 -45.88 -11.69
N GLN A 302 5.69 -44.58 -11.98
CA GLN A 302 5.08 -43.52 -11.18
C GLN A 302 3.67 -43.18 -11.68
N ILE A 303 2.65 -43.54 -10.88
CA ILE A 303 1.22 -43.36 -11.23
C ILE A 303 0.71 -41.94 -10.93
N GLY A 304 1.34 -41.21 -9.98
CA GLY A 304 0.95 -39.85 -9.60
C GLY A 304 1.95 -39.19 -8.64
N ASN A 305 1.74 -37.90 -8.33
CA ASN A 305 2.55 -37.11 -7.41
C ASN A 305 1.66 -36.22 -6.55
N LEU A 306 2.04 -35.97 -5.29
CA LEU A 306 1.44 -34.92 -4.46
C LEU A 306 1.87 -33.55 -4.98
N HIS A 307 0.90 -32.77 -5.48
CA HIS A 307 1.13 -31.41 -5.95
C HIS A 307 1.23 -30.44 -4.77
N ARG A 308 2.19 -29.52 -4.83
CA ARG A 308 2.34 -28.44 -3.85
C ARG A 308 1.45 -27.26 -4.27
N SER A 309 0.64 -26.74 -3.36
CA SER A 309 -0.15 -25.55 -3.59
C SER A 309 0.75 -24.30 -3.64
N GLY A 310 0.60 -23.50 -4.70
CA GLY A 310 1.26 -22.20 -4.82
C GLY A 310 0.40 -21.08 -4.23
N SER A 311 0.99 -20.19 -3.44
CA SER A 311 0.31 -19.14 -2.65
C SER A 311 -0.58 -18.16 -3.43
N THR A 312 -0.42 -18.05 -4.75
CA THR A 312 -1.06 -17.01 -5.56
C THR A 312 -1.85 -17.55 -6.76
N ARG A 313 -1.94 -18.88 -6.94
CA ARG A 313 -2.62 -19.49 -8.11
C ARG A 313 -3.70 -20.47 -7.69
N TRP A 314 -4.96 -20.03 -7.74
CA TRP A 314 -6.14 -20.85 -7.40
C TRP A 314 -6.17 -22.21 -8.12
N SER A 315 -5.77 -22.28 -9.39
CA SER A 315 -5.64 -23.55 -10.13
C SER A 315 -4.64 -24.54 -9.50
N SER A 316 -3.53 -24.05 -8.92
CA SER A 316 -2.54 -24.89 -8.24
C SER A 316 -3.08 -25.49 -6.94
N HIS A 317 -3.96 -24.78 -6.24
CA HIS A 317 -4.67 -25.30 -5.08
C HIS A 317 -5.65 -26.41 -5.49
N PHE A 318 -6.36 -26.23 -6.60
CA PHE A 318 -7.26 -27.26 -7.14
C PHE A 318 -6.48 -28.52 -7.57
N ASP A 319 -5.39 -28.37 -8.32
CA ASP A 319 -4.53 -29.50 -8.72
C ASP A 319 -3.96 -30.27 -7.51
N SER A 320 -3.66 -29.56 -6.42
CA SER A 320 -3.19 -30.16 -5.16
C SER A 320 -4.28 -30.97 -4.45
N ILE A 321 -5.53 -30.49 -4.49
CA ILE A 321 -6.69 -31.20 -3.95
C ILE A 321 -7.00 -32.44 -4.77
N CYS A 322 -7.04 -32.33 -6.10
CA CYS A 322 -7.25 -33.48 -6.99
C CYS A 322 -6.19 -34.56 -6.76
N SER A 323 -4.93 -34.15 -6.75
CA SER A 323 -3.78 -35.01 -6.47
C SER A 323 -3.88 -35.71 -5.11
N LEU A 324 -4.31 -35.00 -4.05
CA LEU A 324 -4.49 -35.60 -2.73
C LEU A 324 -5.67 -36.58 -2.70
N ILE A 325 -6.77 -36.31 -3.40
CA ILE A 325 -7.90 -37.23 -3.55
C ILE A 325 -7.47 -38.50 -4.27
N ASP A 326 -6.77 -38.36 -5.40
CA ASP A 326 -6.27 -39.49 -6.20
C ASP A 326 -5.26 -40.35 -5.41
N MET A 327 -4.39 -39.69 -4.62
CA MET A 327 -3.35 -40.33 -3.82
C MET A 327 -3.77 -40.61 -2.38
N TYR A 328 -5.04 -40.44 -2.02
CA TYR A 328 -5.49 -40.43 -0.63
C TYR A 328 -5.14 -41.72 0.11
N GLY A 329 -5.47 -42.88 -0.49
CA GLY A 329 -5.17 -44.19 0.08
C GLY A 329 -3.67 -44.45 0.24
N ALA A 330 -2.87 -44.09 -0.77
CA ALA A 330 -1.41 -44.22 -0.72
C ALA A 330 -0.81 -43.31 0.37
N THR A 331 -1.33 -42.09 0.52
CA THR A 331 -0.90 -41.13 1.54
C THR A 331 -1.19 -41.64 2.94
N ILE A 332 -2.39 -42.19 3.19
CA ILE A 332 -2.75 -42.79 4.48
C ILE A 332 -1.88 -44.02 4.79
N SER A 333 -1.57 -44.85 3.79
CA SER A 333 -0.69 -46.01 3.97
C SER A 333 0.75 -45.61 4.32
N VAL A 334 1.30 -44.60 3.64
CA VAL A 334 2.64 -44.08 3.94
C VAL A 334 2.68 -43.43 5.33
N LEU A 335 1.68 -42.63 5.70
CA LEU A 335 1.61 -42.06 7.05
C LEU A 335 1.50 -43.15 8.12
N GLY A 336 0.69 -44.19 7.88
CA GLY A 336 0.61 -45.35 8.78
C GLY A 336 1.95 -46.06 8.95
N SER A 337 2.68 -46.28 7.85
CA SER A 337 4.01 -46.90 7.87
C SER A 337 5.01 -46.03 8.66
N ILE A 338 4.95 -44.70 8.51
CA ILE A 338 5.80 -43.77 9.27
C ILE A 338 5.45 -43.79 10.77
N VAL A 339 4.17 -43.94 11.12
CA VAL A 339 3.74 -44.05 12.54
C VAL A 339 4.32 -45.33 13.18
N GLU A 340 4.32 -46.45 12.46
CA GLU A 340 4.80 -47.74 12.95
C GLU A 340 6.34 -47.84 12.94
N GLU A 341 6.98 -47.44 11.84
CA GLU A 341 8.40 -47.71 11.55
C GLU A 341 9.29 -46.46 11.57
N GLY A 342 8.75 -45.28 11.87
CA GLY A 342 9.47 -44.01 11.77
C GLY A 342 10.70 -43.90 12.69
N ASN A 343 11.85 -43.54 12.10
CA ASN A 343 13.16 -43.45 12.77
C ASN A 343 13.24 -42.42 13.93
N SER A 344 12.31 -41.46 14.00
CA SER A 344 12.28 -40.40 15.02
C SER A 344 10.93 -40.34 15.72
N THR A 345 10.94 -40.11 17.02
CA THR A 345 9.75 -39.92 17.85
C THR A 345 8.95 -38.68 17.42
N SER A 346 9.60 -37.62 16.94
CA SER A 346 8.91 -36.41 16.44
C SER A 346 8.22 -36.69 15.11
N LEU A 347 8.89 -37.38 14.17
CA LEU A 347 8.29 -37.79 12.90
C LEU A 347 7.07 -38.70 13.08
N ARG A 348 7.13 -39.63 14.05
CA ARG A 348 5.99 -40.49 14.42
C ARG A 348 4.84 -39.68 15.01
N GLY A 349 5.13 -38.68 15.85
CA GLY A 349 4.13 -37.78 16.43
C GLY A 349 3.42 -36.92 15.37
N GLU A 350 4.19 -36.33 14.45
CA GLU A 350 3.64 -35.54 13.33
C GLU A 350 2.79 -36.39 12.39
N ALA A 351 3.29 -37.57 12.00
CA ALA A 351 2.54 -38.51 11.17
C ALA A 351 1.24 -38.98 11.86
N THR A 352 1.27 -39.20 13.17
CA THR A 352 0.09 -39.56 13.97
C THR A 352 -0.95 -38.43 13.94
N GLY A 353 -0.52 -37.18 14.16
CA GLY A 353 -1.40 -36.01 14.10
C GLY A 353 -2.04 -35.84 12.72
N CYS A 354 -1.24 -35.92 11.65
CA CYS A 354 -1.74 -35.85 10.28
C CYS A 354 -2.74 -36.97 9.98
N LEU A 355 -2.47 -38.20 10.43
CA LEU A 355 -3.33 -39.35 10.19
C LEU A 355 -4.67 -39.24 10.93
N ILE A 356 -4.68 -38.70 12.15
CA ILE A 356 -5.93 -38.40 12.90
C ILE A 356 -6.76 -37.36 12.16
N ILE A 357 -6.15 -36.26 11.73
CA ILE A 357 -6.84 -35.18 11.02
C ILE A 357 -7.40 -35.71 9.70
N MET A 358 -6.59 -36.38 8.89
CA MET A 358 -7.03 -36.89 7.59
C MET A 358 -8.17 -37.90 7.73
N ARG A 359 -8.15 -38.76 8.75
CA ARG A 359 -9.25 -39.71 9.01
C ARG A 359 -10.52 -39.06 9.57
N SER A 360 -10.49 -37.80 9.98
CA SER A 360 -11.70 -37.14 10.48
C SER A 360 -12.75 -36.93 9.38
N PHE A 361 -14.02 -37.00 9.75
CA PHE A 361 -15.11 -36.68 8.85
C PHE A 361 -15.02 -35.23 8.34
N GLU A 362 -14.65 -34.30 9.23
CA GLU A 362 -14.50 -32.88 8.92
C GLU A 362 -13.47 -32.63 7.81
N PHE A 363 -12.33 -33.30 7.85
CA PHE A 363 -11.30 -33.18 6.81
C PHE A 363 -11.77 -33.76 5.47
N ILE A 364 -12.34 -34.97 5.47
CA ILE A 364 -12.81 -35.63 4.25
C ILE A 364 -13.94 -34.82 3.61
N PHE A 365 -14.89 -34.32 4.41
CA PHE A 365 -15.94 -33.43 3.96
C PHE A 365 -15.38 -32.15 3.33
N THR A 366 -14.46 -31.49 4.03
CA THR A 366 -13.84 -30.25 3.55
C THR A 366 -13.06 -30.49 2.25
N LEU A 367 -12.34 -31.60 2.14
CA LEU A 367 -11.58 -31.97 0.94
C LEU A 367 -12.49 -32.14 -0.29
N HIS A 368 -13.58 -32.90 -0.16
CA HIS A 368 -14.54 -33.11 -1.25
C HIS A 368 -15.35 -31.85 -1.59
N MET A 369 -15.71 -31.05 -0.58
CA MET A 369 -16.38 -29.77 -0.77
C MET A 369 -15.48 -28.79 -1.55
N MET A 370 -14.22 -28.66 -1.15
CA MET A 370 -13.26 -27.81 -1.84
C MET A 370 -12.98 -28.32 -3.26
N HIS A 371 -12.91 -29.63 -3.50
CA HIS A 371 -12.77 -30.18 -4.84
C HIS A 371 -13.92 -29.72 -5.78
N LYS A 372 -15.17 -29.74 -5.33
CA LYS A 372 -16.31 -29.29 -6.15
C LYS A 372 -16.30 -27.79 -6.41
N ILE A 373 -16.13 -26.99 -5.35
CA ILE A 373 -16.11 -25.53 -5.46
C ILE A 373 -14.96 -25.09 -6.36
N MET A 374 -13.76 -25.60 -6.08
CA MET A 374 -12.57 -25.21 -6.81
C MET A 374 -12.59 -25.72 -8.25
N GLY A 375 -13.19 -26.88 -8.54
CA GLY A 375 -13.35 -27.36 -9.91
C GLY A 375 -14.23 -26.47 -10.78
N VAL A 376 -15.31 -25.92 -10.21
CA VAL A 376 -16.15 -24.93 -10.92
C VAL A 376 -15.37 -23.63 -11.17
N THR A 377 -14.65 -23.13 -10.15
CA THR A 377 -13.87 -21.89 -10.30
C THR A 377 -12.63 -22.05 -11.18
N ASP A 378 -12.00 -23.22 -11.21
CA ASP A 378 -10.80 -23.48 -12.03
C ASP A 378 -11.13 -23.42 -13.53
N LEU A 379 -12.30 -23.90 -13.92
CA LEU A 379 -12.78 -23.80 -15.30
C LEU A 379 -12.88 -22.35 -15.77
N LEU A 380 -13.43 -21.48 -14.91
CA LEU A 380 -13.48 -20.03 -15.14
C LEU A 380 -12.08 -19.43 -15.18
N CYS A 381 -11.23 -19.75 -14.19
CA CYS A 381 -9.86 -19.25 -14.11
C CYS A 381 -9.05 -19.57 -15.37
N ARG A 382 -9.17 -20.78 -15.92
CA ARG A 382 -8.51 -21.19 -17.17
C ARG A 382 -9.11 -20.49 -18.39
N ALA A 383 -10.43 -20.34 -18.44
CA ALA A 383 -11.10 -19.69 -19.56
C ALA A 383 -10.74 -18.20 -19.65
N LEU A 384 -10.70 -17.48 -18.52
CA LEU A 384 -10.33 -16.06 -18.45
C LEU A 384 -8.86 -15.78 -18.81
N GLN A 385 -8.00 -16.81 -18.84
CA GLN A 385 -6.61 -16.69 -19.27
C GLN A 385 -6.44 -16.79 -20.79
N HIS A 386 -7.50 -17.09 -21.55
CA HIS A 386 -7.42 -17.26 -23.00
C HIS A 386 -7.37 -15.91 -23.72
N LYS A 387 -6.33 -15.66 -24.54
CA LYS A 387 -6.08 -14.37 -25.21
C LYS A 387 -7.16 -13.93 -26.21
N SER A 388 -7.95 -14.87 -26.71
CA SER A 388 -9.02 -14.62 -27.68
C SER A 388 -10.39 -14.37 -27.04
N LEU A 389 -10.47 -14.30 -25.71
CA LEU A 389 -11.73 -14.14 -25.01
C LEU A 389 -12.20 -12.69 -25.12
N ASP A 390 -13.38 -12.49 -25.69
CA ASP A 390 -14.05 -11.20 -25.69
C ASP A 390 -14.83 -10.96 -24.38
N ILE A 391 -15.15 -9.70 -24.10
CA ILE A 391 -15.78 -9.30 -22.84
C ILE A 391 -17.18 -9.90 -22.66
N VAL A 392 -17.93 -10.15 -23.73
CA VAL A 392 -19.27 -10.73 -23.64
C VAL A 392 -19.17 -12.18 -23.23
N SER A 393 -18.29 -12.95 -23.90
CA SER A 393 -17.98 -14.33 -23.53
C SER A 393 -17.44 -14.43 -22.10
N ALA A 394 -16.59 -13.49 -21.66
CA ALA A 394 -16.09 -13.44 -20.29
C ALA A 394 -17.22 -13.23 -19.26
N MET A 395 -18.15 -12.32 -19.54
CA MET A 395 -19.30 -12.07 -18.67
C MET A 395 -20.24 -13.28 -18.61
N ASP A 396 -20.45 -13.97 -19.73
CA ASP A 396 -21.25 -15.20 -19.76
C ASP A 396 -20.59 -16.33 -18.96
N LEU A 397 -19.27 -16.48 -19.04
CA LEU A 397 -18.52 -17.44 -18.22
C LEU A 397 -18.64 -17.14 -16.73
N VAL A 398 -18.50 -15.87 -16.33
CA VAL A 398 -18.67 -15.46 -14.92
C VAL A 398 -20.11 -15.71 -14.45
N SER A 399 -21.10 -15.36 -15.27
CA SER A 399 -22.53 -15.58 -14.99
C SER A 399 -22.83 -17.08 -14.83
N THR A 400 -22.32 -17.91 -15.74
CA THR A 400 -22.50 -19.37 -15.70
C THR A 400 -21.81 -19.99 -14.48
N THR A 401 -20.61 -19.53 -14.15
CA THR A 401 -19.87 -20.00 -12.96
C THR A 401 -20.64 -19.64 -11.69
N LYS A 402 -21.20 -18.43 -11.62
CA LYS A 402 -22.07 -18.01 -10.51
C LYS A 402 -23.32 -18.89 -10.41
N ALA A 403 -23.96 -19.20 -11.54
CA ALA A 403 -25.11 -20.10 -11.58
C ALA A 403 -24.75 -21.50 -11.07
N LEU A 404 -23.63 -22.08 -11.52
CA LEU A 404 -23.17 -23.40 -11.08
C LEU A 404 -22.86 -23.45 -9.57
N LEU A 405 -22.22 -22.41 -9.03
CA LEU A 405 -21.96 -22.32 -7.59
C LEU A 405 -23.26 -22.13 -6.78
N LEU A 406 -24.24 -21.40 -7.32
CA LEU A 406 -25.56 -21.27 -6.71
C LEU A 406 -26.32 -22.60 -6.73
N THR A 407 -26.32 -23.34 -7.84
CA THR A 407 -26.93 -24.67 -7.91
C THR A 407 -26.24 -25.65 -6.94
N LEU A 408 -24.90 -25.63 -6.87
CA LEU A 408 -24.15 -26.44 -5.91
C LEU A 408 -24.55 -26.11 -4.45
N ARG A 409 -24.82 -24.84 -4.16
CA ARG A 409 -25.24 -24.36 -2.83
C ARG A 409 -26.67 -24.76 -2.47
N GLU A 410 -27.62 -24.59 -3.39
CA GLU A 410 -29.05 -24.77 -3.12
C GLU A 410 -29.48 -26.25 -3.22
N GLU A 411 -28.89 -27.02 -4.14
CA GLU A 411 -29.33 -28.41 -4.45
C GLU A 411 -28.19 -29.44 -4.29
N GLY A 412 -26.93 -29.02 -4.33
CA GLY A 412 -25.78 -29.93 -4.36
C GLY A 412 -25.34 -30.47 -3.00
N PHE A 413 -25.83 -29.90 -1.90
CA PHE A 413 -25.36 -30.23 -0.55
C PHE A 413 -25.70 -31.66 -0.13
N ASP A 414 -26.93 -32.12 -0.37
CA ASP A 414 -27.36 -33.48 -0.01
C ASP A 414 -26.59 -34.55 -0.78
N HIS A 415 -26.31 -34.32 -2.07
CA HIS A 415 -25.50 -35.23 -2.88
C HIS A 415 -24.05 -35.28 -2.40
N LEU A 416 -23.43 -34.14 -2.10
CA LEU A 416 -22.07 -34.05 -1.57
C LEU A 416 -21.93 -34.73 -0.20
N LEU A 417 -22.90 -34.52 0.69
CA LEU A 417 -22.90 -35.06 2.05
C LEU A 417 -23.15 -36.57 2.05
N VAL A 418 -24.22 -37.02 1.40
CA VAL A 418 -24.69 -38.41 1.48
C VAL A 418 -23.93 -39.33 0.53
N TYR A 419 -23.73 -38.92 -0.73
CA TYR A 419 -23.20 -39.82 -1.75
C TYR A 419 -21.68 -39.75 -1.90
N GLU A 420 -21.08 -38.56 -1.81
CA GLU A 420 -19.64 -38.41 -2.02
C GLU A 420 -18.85 -38.50 -0.72
N THR A 421 -19.31 -37.87 0.37
CA THR A 421 -18.54 -37.81 1.62
C THR A 421 -18.81 -39.00 2.54
N ALA A 422 -20.08 -39.30 2.84
CA ALA A 422 -20.41 -40.37 3.79
C ALA A 422 -20.03 -41.77 3.27
N ASN A 423 -20.21 -42.03 1.97
CA ASN A 423 -19.78 -43.30 1.36
C ASN A 423 -18.25 -43.47 1.37
N VAL A 424 -17.50 -42.42 1.05
CA VAL A 424 -16.03 -42.46 1.10
C VAL A 424 -15.57 -42.65 2.54
N PHE A 425 -16.08 -41.86 3.48
CA PHE A 425 -15.77 -41.98 4.91
C PHE A 425 -15.99 -43.41 5.44
N LEU A 426 -17.13 -44.03 5.11
CA LEU A 426 -17.50 -45.39 5.54
C LEU A 426 -16.67 -46.48 4.85
N CYS A 427 -16.37 -46.32 3.56
CA CYS A 427 -15.53 -47.25 2.81
C CYS A 427 -14.12 -47.36 3.42
N TRP A 428 -13.55 -46.23 3.85
CA TRP A 428 -12.20 -46.18 4.44
C TRP A 428 -12.14 -46.52 5.94
N HIS A 429 -13.23 -46.36 6.70
CA HIS A 429 -13.24 -46.64 8.15
C HIS A 429 -13.80 -48.00 8.55
N VAL A 430 -14.72 -48.57 7.77
CA VAL A 430 -15.47 -49.77 8.19
C VAL A 430 -15.23 -50.96 7.26
N GLY A 431 -14.66 -50.75 6.06
CA GLY A 431 -14.37 -51.83 5.10
C GLY A 431 -15.62 -52.54 4.56
N VAL A 432 -16.78 -51.87 4.62
CA VAL A 432 -18.09 -52.45 4.28
C VAL A 432 -18.47 -52.10 2.85
N SER A 433 -18.78 -53.12 2.04
CA SER A 433 -19.28 -52.97 0.66
C SER A 433 -20.57 -52.11 0.63
N PRO A 434 -20.75 -51.23 -0.37
CA PRO A 434 -21.94 -50.37 -0.51
C PRO A 434 -23.28 -51.13 -0.45
N VAL A 435 -23.28 -52.40 -0.86
CA VAL A 435 -24.47 -53.28 -0.86
C VAL A 435 -24.87 -53.67 0.56
N LEU A 436 -23.90 -53.87 1.46
CA LEU A 436 -24.17 -54.25 2.85
C LEU A 436 -24.65 -53.05 3.68
N LEU A 437 -24.28 -51.82 3.28
CA LEU A 437 -24.74 -50.59 3.90
C LEU A 437 -26.22 -50.30 3.60
N LEU A 438 -26.69 -50.57 2.37
CA LEU A 438 -28.12 -50.50 2.03
C LEU A 438 -28.96 -51.50 2.85
N LEU A 439 -28.42 -52.70 3.09
CA LEU A 439 -29.04 -53.68 3.97
C LEU A 439 -29.03 -53.24 5.44
N LEU A 440 -27.94 -52.65 5.92
CA LEU A 440 -27.82 -52.15 7.30
C LEU A 440 -28.72 -50.94 7.56
N ILE A 441 -28.84 -50.00 6.61
CA ILE A 441 -29.75 -48.86 6.68
C ILE A 441 -31.20 -49.34 6.59
N ALA A 442 -31.51 -50.32 5.72
CA ALA A 442 -32.85 -50.92 5.69
C ALA A 442 -33.20 -51.62 7.01
N THR A 443 -32.25 -52.34 7.63
CA THR A 443 -32.47 -52.95 8.94
C THR A 443 -32.53 -51.93 10.08
N ALA A 444 -31.77 -50.83 10.01
CA ALA A 444 -31.78 -49.76 11.00
C ALA A 444 -33.08 -48.94 10.92
N VAL A 445 -33.61 -48.69 9.72
CA VAL A 445 -34.92 -48.05 9.51
C VAL A 445 -36.05 -48.97 9.98
N LEU A 446 -35.95 -50.29 9.76
CA LEU A 446 -36.88 -51.27 10.32
C LEU A 446 -36.79 -51.36 11.86
N LEU A 447 -35.59 -51.26 12.45
CA LEU A 447 -35.39 -51.21 13.90
C LEU A 447 -35.89 -49.90 14.51
N VAL A 448 -35.73 -48.76 13.83
CA VAL A 448 -36.29 -47.46 14.25
C VAL A 448 -37.82 -47.48 14.15
N LEU A 449 -38.39 -48.12 13.13
CA LEU A 449 -39.85 -48.32 13.00
C LEU A 449 -40.40 -49.32 14.04
N PHE A 450 -39.63 -50.35 14.40
CA PHE A 450 -39.98 -51.30 15.46
C PHE A 450 -39.88 -50.67 16.86
N CYS A 451 -38.87 -49.81 17.08
CA CYS A 451 -38.77 -48.97 18.29
C CYS A 451 -39.91 -47.95 18.36
N TYR A 452 -40.35 -47.38 17.23
CA TYR A 452 -41.50 -46.47 17.17
C TYR A 452 -42.81 -47.18 17.54
N TYR A 453 -42.98 -48.44 17.12
CA TYR A 453 -44.16 -49.25 17.46
C TYR A 453 -44.15 -49.75 18.92
N CYS A 454 -42.99 -50.13 19.46
CA CYS A 454 -42.88 -50.55 20.86
C CYS A 454 -42.94 -49.38 21.87
N CYS A 455 -42.46 -48.19 21.52
CA CYS A 455 -42.61 -46.99 22.36
C CYS A 455 -44.04 -46.44 22.42
N SER A 456 -44.93 -46.87 21.52
CA SER A 456 -46.32 -46.40 21.46
C SER A 456 -47.25 -46.99 22.54
N ILE A 457 -46.81 -48.00 23.30
CA ILE A 457 -47.65 -48.70 24.30
C ILE A 457 -47.29 -48.37 25.76
N LEU A 458 -46.14 -47.74 26.04
CA LEU A 458 -45.66 -47.58 27.43
C LEU A 458 -45.65 -46.15 28.01
N LEU A 459 -46.24 -45.15 27.34
CA LEU A 459 -46.33 -43.78 27.85
C LEU A 459 -47.75 -43.20 27.81
N ILE A 460 -48.71 -44.01 28.27
CA ILE A 460 -49.92 -43.51 28.91
C ILE A 460 -49.63 -43.52 30.41
N THR A 461 -49.27 -42.35 30.97
CA THR A 461 -49.35 -41.89 32.38
C THR A 461 -48.11 -41.10 32.84
N SER A 462 -47.92 -39.88 32.33
CA SER A 462 -47.62 -38.69 33.16
C SER A 462 -47.47 -37.46 32.27
N LYS A 463 -48.33 -36.48 32.52
CA LYS A 463 -48.47 -35.21 31.78
C LYS A 463 -47.23 -34.30 31.93
N LEU A 464 -46.62 -33.92 30.82
CA LEU A 464 -46.45 -32.50 30.43
C LEU A 464 -46.05 -32.44 28.93
N SER A 465 -47.01 -32.05 28.10
CA SER A 465 -46.82 -31.74 26.68
C SER A 465 -46.28 -30.32 26.53
N VAL A 466 -45.51 -30.09 25.45
CA VAL A 466 -44.98 -28.80 24.94
C VAL A 466 -43.63 -28.35 25.52
N HIS A 467 -42.51 -28.85 24.98
CA HIS A 467 -41.25 -28.12 24.73
C HIS A 467 -40.28 -29.04 23.95
N LEU A 468 -40.29 -28.99 22.62
CA LEU A 468 -39.07 -29.11 21.77
C LEU A 468 -39.37 -28.84 20.28
N ILE A 469 -40.34 -27.96 20.02
CA ILE A 469 -40.39 -27.16 18.79
C ILE A 469 -39.83 -25.79 19.21
N THR A 470 -39.01 -25.16 18.35
CA THR A 470 -38.34 -23.83 18.49
C THR A 470 -37.11 -23.74 19.41
N CYS A 471 -35.89 -23.64 18.84
CA CYS A 471 -34.72 -22.96 19.43
C CYS A 471 -33.64 -22.63 18.36
N TYR A 472 -33.98 -21.87 17.33
CA TYR A 472 -33.07 -20.85 16.79
C TYR A 472 -33.81 -19.53 16.97
N LYS A 473 -33.52 -18.83 18.07
CA LYS A 473 -34.09 -17.51 18.35
C LYS A 473 -33.26 -16.50 17.60
N PHE A 474 -33.76 -16.11 16.44
CA PHE A 474 -33.14 -15.09 15.63
C PHE A 474 -33.49 -13.70 16.18
N ILE A 475 -32.46 -12.88 16.42
CA ILE A 475 -32.61 -11.49 16.86
C ILE A 475 -32.96 -10.63 15.65
N SER A 476 -33.82 -9.64 15.84
CA SER A 476 -34.09 -8.61 14.85
C SER A 476 -33.37 -7.33 15.27
N LEU A 477 -32.36 -6.90 14.50
CA LEU A 477 -31.84 -5.54 14.53
C LEU A 477 -32.87 -4.65 13.82
N GLY A 478 -33.67 -3.94 14.61
CA GLY A 478 -34.47 -2.82 14.16
C GLY A 478 -33.58 -1.60 14.02
N GLU A 479 -33.35 -1.23 12.76
CA GLU A 479 -33.28 0.13 12.23
C GLU A 479 -32.36 1.17 12.89
N ILE A 480 -31.45 1.69 12.06
CA ILE A 480 -30.39 2.64 12.39
C ILE A 480 -30.64 3.90 11.54
N ILE A 481 -30.70 5.10 12.13
CA ILE A 481 -30.76 6.35 11.34
C ILE A 481 -29.91 7.45 12.02
N PHE A 482 -29.07 8.12 11.21
CA PHE A 482 -28.05 9.08 11.67
C PHE A 482 -28.38 10.56 11.58
N LEU A 483 -27.56 11.32 12.30
CA LEU A 483 -27.24 12.73 12.08
C LEU A 483 -25.72 12.91 12.26
N SER A 484 -25.03 13.39 11.22
CA SER A 484 -23.66 13.91 11.31
C SER A 484 -23.70 15.44 11.19
N PRO A 485 -24.02 16.18 12.26
CA PRO A 485 -23.91 17.63 12.23
C PRO A 485 -22.43 18.05 12.07
N PRO A 486 -22.13 19.29 11.64
CA PRO A 486 -20.83 19.89 11.93
C PRO A 486 -20.51 19.75 13.42
N LEU A 487 -19.22 19.70 13.78
CA LEU A 487 -18.76 19.61 15.17
C LEU A 487 -19.61 20.55 16.05
N HIS A 488 -20.15 20.01 17.15
CA HIS A 488 -20.90 20.81 18.12
C HIS A 488 -20.05 21.98 18.61
N LEU A 489 -18.75 21.76 18.70
CA LEU A 489 -17.74 22.77 18.91
C LEU A 489 -17.69 23.77 17.75
N THR A 490 -18.17 24.99 17.98
CA THR A 490 -18.16 26.10 17.01
C THR A 490 -17.09 27.13 17.37
N GLU A 491 -16.70 27.97 16.41
CA GLU A 491 -15.78 29.09 16.67
C GLU A 491 -16.29 30.01 17.79
N TYR A 492 -17.62 30.17 17.91
CA TYR A 492 -18.25 30.92 18.99
C TYR A 492 -18.00 30.27 20.37
N LEU A 493 -18.28 28.97 20.51
CA LEU A 493 -18.04 28.24 21.76
C LEU A 493 -16.56 28.23 22.17
N LEU A 494 -15.66 28.17 21.19
CA LEU A 494 -14.21 28.24 21.43
C LEU A 494 -13.77 29.62 21.91
N LYS A 495 -14.39 30.70 21.40
CA LYS A 495 -14.13 32.07 21.87
C LYS A 495 -14.65 32.30 23.29
N GLU A 496 -15.79 31.72 23.65
CA GLU A 496 -16.32 31.78 25.02
C GLU A 496 -15.54 30.92 26.01
N ASN A 497 -14.88 29.85 25.53
CA ASN A 497 -14.14 28.90 26.36
C ASN A 497 -12.68 28.77 25.88
N PRO A 498 -11.84 29.81 26.06
CA PRO A 498 -10.48 29.84 25.52
C PRO A 498 -9.58 28.74 26.08
N SER A 499 -9.84 28.25 27.29
CA SER A 499 -9.11 27.13 27.89
C SER A 499 -9.25 25.81 27.13
N LEU A 500 -10.29 25.64 26.30
CA LEU A 500 -10.41 24.49 25.39
C LEU A 500 -9.40 24.52 24.25
N CYS A 501 -8.92 25.72 23.87
CA CYS A 501 -7.99 25.93 22.77
C CYS A 501 -6.52 25.76 23.18
N GLU A 502 -6.23 25.84 24.48
CA GLU A 502 -4.88 25.72 25.01
C GLU A 502 -4.49 24.26 25.23
N HIS A 503 -3.24 23.92 24.92
CA HIS A 503 -2.74 22.59 25.17
C HIS A 503 -2.55 22.36 26.67
N MET A 504 -3.17 21.31 27.20
CA MET A 504 -3.08 20.91 28.60
C MET A 504 -3.62 21.92 29.64
N ALA A 505 -4.41 22.92 29.23
CA ALA A 505 -5.05 23.86 30.16
C ALA A 505 -6.24 23.22 30.90
N PRO A 506 -6.44 23.52 32.20
CA PRO A 506 -7.60 23.04 32.96
C PRO A 506 -8.90 23.50 32.30
N SER A 507 -9.72 22.52 31.90
CA SER A 507 -10.93 22.77 31.12
C SER A 507 -12.02 21.71 31.32
N LEU A 508 -11.84 20.77 32.26
CA LEU A 508 -12.75 19.66 32.50
C LEU A 508 -14.18 20.10 32.83
N ASP A 509 -14.36 21.10 33.70
CA ASP A 509 -15.68 21.60 34.10
C ASP A 509 -16.44 22.18 32.91
N ALA A 510 -15.79 23.06 32.14
CA ALA A 510 -16.39 23.64 30.93
C ALA A 510 -16.78 22.56 29.90
N ARG A 511 -15.96 21.52 29.75
CA ARG A 511 -16.27 20.38 28.88
C ARG A 511 -17.48 19.61 29.39
N GLN A 512 -17.51 19.30 30.69
CA GLN A 512 -18.59 18.57 31.36
C GLN A 512 -19.93 19.29 31.20
N GLU A 513 -19.98 20.60 31.46
CA GLU A 513 -21.21 21.40 31.34
C GLU A 513 -21.84 21.31 29.94
N ILE A 514 -21.00 21.30 28.90
CA ILE A 514 -21.44 21.13 27.50
C ILE A 514 -21.93 19.70 27.26
N VAL A 515 -21.09 18.68 27.49
CA VAL A 515 -21.37 17.31 27.03
C VAL A 515 -22.52 16.64 27.80
N VAL A 516 -22.67 16.93 29.09
CA VAL A 516 -23.74 16.37 29.94
C VAL A 516 -25.13 16.76 29.46
N THR A 517 -25.23 17.89 28.75
CA THR A 517 -26.47 18.38 28.15
C THR A 517 -26.62 17.92 26.70
N GLU A 518 -25.55 17.98 25.92
CA GLU A 518 -25.63 17.82 24.47
C GLU A 518 -25.59 16.35 24.01
N VAL A 519 -24.88 15.47 24.73
CA VAL A 519 -24.83 14.04 24.38
C VAL A 519 -26.21 13.36 24.45
N PRO A 520 -27.02 13.54 25.51
CA PRO A 520 -28.39 13.00 25.53
C PRO A 520 -29.29 13.62 24.46
N LYS A 521 -29.10 14.91 24.11
CA LYS A 521 -29.88 15.56 23.04
C LYS A 521 -29.55 14.98 21.67
N LEU A 522 -28.27 14.77 21.37
CA LEU A 522 -27.85 14.15 20.11
C LEU A 522 -28.35 12.70 20.04
N GLY A 523 -28.20 11.95 21.14
CA GLY A 523 -28.74 10.59 21.28
C GLY A 523 -30.27 10.53 21.11
N LYS A 524 -31.00 11.51 21.65
CA LYS A 524 -32.47 11.64 21.44
C LYS A 524 -32.80 11.72 19.96
N ARG A 525 -32.07 12.53 19.19
CA ARG A 525 -32.38 12.69 17.76
C ARG A 525 -32.18 11.38 16.99
N ALA A 526 -31.14 10.61 17.29
CA ALA A 526 -30.93 9.28 16.69
C ALA A 526 -32.01 8.28 17.15
N ALA A 527 -32.28 8.23 18.46
CA ALA A 527 -33.29 7.34 19.03
C ALA A 527 -34.69 7.62 18.50
N THR A 528 -35.10 8.88 18.37
CA THR A 528 -36.39 9.26 17.80
C THR A 528 -36.55 8.70 16.39
N LYS A 529 -35.52 8.79 15.56
CA LYS A 529 -35.57 8.24 14.20
C LYS A 529 -35.68 6.71 14.20
N ALA A 530 -34.90 6.01 15.03
CA ALA A 530 -35.00 4.55 15.17
C ALA A 530 -36.39 4.10 15.69
N LEU A 531 -36.99 4.88 16.60
CA LEU A 531 -38.33 4.63 17.14
C LEU A 531 -39.43 4.91 16.09
N GLU A 532 -39.27 5.94 15.27
CA GLU A 532 -40.15 6.24 14.14
C GLU A 532 -40.13 5.11 13.11
N GLU A 533 -38.94 4.60 12.79
CA GLU A 533 -38.75 3.50 11.84
C GLU A 533 -39.40 2.20 12.37
N TRP A 534 -39.14 1.85 13.63
CA TRP A 534 -39.74 0.68 14.28
C TRP A 534 -41.28 0.75 14.39
N GLY A 535 -41.84 1.95 14.45
CA GLY A 535 -43.29 2.19 14.33
C GLY A 535 -44.14 1.66 15.49
N GLN A 536 -43.55 1.23 16.60
CA GLN A 536 -44.27 0.73 17.77
C GLN A 536 -44.35 1.75 18.92
N PRO A 537 -45.33 1.63 19.83
CA PRO A 537 -45.47 2.54 20.96
C PRO A 537 -44.27 2.51 21.92
N LEU A 538 -43.87 3.68 22.41
CA LEU A 538 -42.73 3.86 23.33
C LEU A 538 -42.79 3.01 24.59
N TYR A 539 -43.99 2.71 25.12
CA TYR A 539 -44.15 1.89 26.32
C TYR A 539 -43.71 0.43 26.13
N LYS A 540 -43.55 -0.02 24.88
CA LYS A 540 -43.02 -1.36 24.57
C LYS A 540 -41.49 -1.43 24.68
N ILE A 541 -40.79 -0.30 24.78
CA ILE A 541 -39.36 -0.30 25.10
C ILE A 541 -39.18 -0.72 26.56
N THR A 542 -38.54 -1.87 26.75
CA THR A 542 -38.37 -2.53 28.07
C THR A 542 -37.02 -2.23 28.70
N HIS A 543 -35.99 -2.04 27.87
CA HIS A 543 -34.62 -1.80 28.29
C HIS A 543 -34.04 -0.63 27.49
N LEU A 544 -33.12 0.11 28.11
CA LEU A 544 -32.32 1.15 27.48
C LEU A 544 -30.84 0.87 27.77
N ILE A 545 -30.03 0.73 26.73
CA ILE A 545 -28.58 0.75 26.82
C ILE A 545 -28.11 2.10 26.25
N PHE A 546 -27.43 2.89 27.06
CA PHE A 546 -26.82 4.14 26.60
C PHE A 546 -25.30 4.02 26.72
N CYS A 547 -24.58 4.29 25.64
CA CYS A 547 -23.13 4.26 25.57
C CYS A 547 -22.57 5.62 25.15
N THR A 548 -21.56 6.09 25.87
CA THR A 548 -20.76 7.24 25.46
C THR A 548 -19.35 7.16 26.04
N SER A 549 -18.37 7.45 25.21
CA SER A 549 -16.95 7.51 25.57
C SER A 549 -16.50 8.95 25.80
N THR A 550 -17.15 9.91 25.14
CA THR A 550 -16.79 11.34 25.23
C THR A 550 -17.90 12.23 25.81
N GLY A 551 -19.00 11.65 26.28
CA GLY A 551 -20.17 12.39 26.77
C GLY A 551 -20.09 12.90 28.20
N GLY A 552 -18.92 12.80 28.83
CA GLY A 552 -18.77 13.13 30.24
C GLY A 552 -19.46 12.10 31.14
N VAL A 553 -19.11 12.09 32.42
CA VAL A 553 -19.77 11.24 33.42
C VAL A 553 -20.55 12.13 34.36
N ASP A 554 -21.83 11.79 34.57
CA ASP A 554 -22.73 12.52 35.45
C ASP A 554 -23.67 11.57 36.18
N MET A 555 -24.28 12.03 37.27
CA MET A 555 -25.24 11.28 38.06
C MET A 555 -26.42 12.18 38.46
N PRO A 556 -27.65 11.93 37.95
CA PRO A 556 -28.04 10.84 37.05
C PRO A 556 -27.43 10.92 35.64
N GLY A 557 -27.10 9.75 35.08
CA GLY A 557 -26.39 9.62 33.81
C GLY A 557 -27.20 9.97 32.56
N ALA A 558 -26.53 9.85 31.41
CA ALA A 558 -27.10 10.16 30.09
C ALA A 558 -28.30 9.25 29.74
N ASP A 559 -28.30 8.00 30.21
CA ASP A 559 -29.41 7.06 30.13
C ASP A 559 -30.68 7.61 30.81
N PHE A 560 -30.56 8.14 32.03
CA PHE A 560 -31.68 8.76 32.75
C PHE A 560 -32.21 10.00 32.02
N ARG A 561 -31.29 10.87 31.57
CA ARG A 561 -31.64 12.08 30.83
C ARG A 561 -32.36 11.73 29.53
N LEU A 562 -31.90 10.73 28.79
CA LEU A 562 -32.55 10.25 27.58
C LEU A 562 -33.94 9.67 27.87
N THR A 563 -34.09 8.85 28.92
CA THR A 563 -35.40 8.32 29.36
C THR A 563 -36.42 9.44 29.56
N LYS A 564 -36.01 10.54 30.24
CA LYS A 564 -36.85 11.73 30.41
C LYS A 564 -37.15 12.44 29.08
N LEU A 565 -36.14 12.63 28.24
CA LEU A 565 -36.26 13.35 26.96
C LEU A 565 -37.16 12.67 25.94
N LEU A 566 -37.19 11.33 25.94
CA LEU A 566 -38.03 10.51 25.07
C LEU A 566 -39.40 10.19 25.70
N GLY A 567 -39.57 10.39 27.02
CA GLY A 567 -40.79 10.00 27.71
C GLY A 567 -40.97 8.48 27.81
N LEU A 568 -39.87 7.73 27.98
CA LEU A 568 -39.93 6.27 28.17
C LEU A 568 -40.59 5.92 29.50
N CYS A 569 -41.07 4.67 29.61
CA CYS A 569 -41.66 4.18 30.85
C CYS A 569 -40.68 4.33 32.02
N PRO A 570 -41.10 4.84 33.20
CA PRO A 570 -40.22 4.97 34.36
C PRO A 570 -39.62 3.66 34.86
N SER A 571 -40.23 2.52 34.54
CA SER A 571 -39.73 1.17 34.87
C SER A 571 -38.77 0.59 33.83
N VAL A 572 -38.39 1.35 32.80
CA VAL A 572 -37.39 0.93 31.80
C VAL A 572 -36.09 0.54 32.50
N LYS A 573 -35.58 -0.65 32.20
CA LYS A 573 -34.33 -1.16 32.78
C LYS A 573 -33.15 -0.52 32.04
N ARG A 574 -32.39 0.32 32.73
CA ARG A 574 -31.31 1.11 32.12
C ARG A 574 -29.94 0.52 32.40
N TYR A 575 -29.09 0.55 31.39
CA TYR A 575 -27.68 0.18 31.44
C TYR A 575 -26.88 1.33 30.86
N MET A 576 -26.17 2.05 31.73
CA MET A 576 -25.31 3.14 31.35
C MET A 576 -23.89 2.62 31.19
N ILE A 577 -23.31 2.82 30.01
CA ILE A 577 -21.98 2.36 29.65
C ILE A 577 -21.11 3.60 29.35
N TYR A 578 -20.28 3.96 30.32
CA TYR A 578 -19.36 5.09 30.21
C TYR A 578 -17.94 4.63 29.84
N GLN A 579 -17.21 5.49 29.11
CA GLN A 579 -15.74 5.43 28.94
C GLN A 579 -15.18 4.10 28.40
N GLN A 580 -15.88 3.44 27.48
CA GLN A 580 -15.40 2.19 26.89
C GLN A 580 -14.47 2.39 25.69
N GLY A 581 -14.65 3.48 24.93
CA GLY A 581 -13.88 3.75 23.72
C GLY A 581 -14.48 3.11 22.46
N CYS A 582 -13.67 3.03 21.41
CA CYS A 582 -14.15 2.76 20.06
C CYS A 582 -14.75 1.33 19.86
N PHE A 583 -14.41 0.36 20.70
CA PHE A 583 -14.96 -1.01 20.60
C PHE A 583 -16.40 -1.12 21.12
N ALA A 584 -16.89 -0.11 21.85
CA ALA A 584 -18.14 -0.23 22.61
C ALA A 584 -19.39 -0.45 21.76
N GLY A 585 -19.32 -0.14 20.46
CA GLY A 585 -20.38 -0.50 19.51
C GLY A 585 -20.65 -2.01 19.45
N GLY A 586 -19.62 -2.85 19.55
CA GLY A 586 -19.79 -4.30 19.68
C GLY A 586 -20.32 -4.70 21.06
N THR A 587 -19.82 -4.05 22.11
CA THR A 587 -20.24 -4.28 23.51
C THR A 587 -21.73 -4.04 23.73
N VAL A 588 -22.28 -2.94 23.18
CA VAL A 588 -23.71 -2.64 23.33
C VAL A 588 -24.58 -3.66 22.61
N LEU A 589 -24.14 -4.18 21.46
CA LEU A 589 -24.84 -5.24 20.71
C LEU A 589 -24.80 -6.58 21.46
N ARG A 590 -23.64 -6.92 22.03
CA ARG A 590 -23.47 -8.11 22.88
C ARG A 590 -24.40 -8.08 24.10
N LEU A 591 -24.42 -6.95 24.82
CA LEU A 591 -25.34 -6.78 25.95
C LEU A 591 -26.81 -6.79 25.51
N ALA A 592 -27.13 -6.12 24.39
CA ALA A 592 -28.49 -6.10 23.87
C ALA A 592 -28.99 -7.49 23.46
N LYS A 593 -28.11 -8.32 22.88
CA LYS A 593 -28.39 -9.73 22.55
C LYS A 593 -28.84 -10.50 23.80
N ASP A 594 -28.02 -10.49 24.86
CA ASP A 594 -28.34 -11.22 26.10
C ASP A 594 -29.63 -10.71 26.75
N LEU A 595 -29.83 -9.38 26.79
CA LEU A 595 -31.04 -8.79 27.35
C LEU A 595 -32.30 -9.15 26.53
N ALA A 596 -32.21 -9.12 25.20
CA ALA A 596 -33.34 -9.44 24.32
C ALA A 596 -33.70 -10.93 24.34
N GLU A 597 -32.70 -11.83 24.32
CA GLU A 597 -32.91 -13.29 24.28
C GLU A 597 -33.41 -13.84 25.61
N ASN A 598 -32.88 -13.31 26.72
CA ASN A 598 -33.17 -13.80 28.07
C ASN A 598 -34.48 -13.22 28.64
N ASN A 599 -35.05 -12.19 28.01
CA ASN A 599 -36.31 -11.57 28.45
C ASN A 599 -37.35 -11.66 27.33
N LYS A 600 -38.31 -12.59 27.45
CA LYS A 600 -39.37 -12.77 26.45
C LYS A 600 -40.13 -11.48 26.18
N GLY A 601 -40.23 -11.09 24.91
CA GLY A 601 -40.91 -9.87 24.47
C GLY A 601 -40.13 -8.58 24.73
N ALA A 602 -38.88 -8.65 25.18
CA ALA A 602 -38.06 -7.46 25.37
C ALA A 602 -37.75 -6.76 24.04
N ARG A 603 -37.82 -5.44 24.10
CA ARG A 603 -37.31 -4.51 23.09
C ARG A 603 -36.34 -3.59 23.78
N VAL A 604 -35.09 -3.65 23.33
CA VAL A 604 -33.94 -2.96 23.92
C VAL A 604 -33.60 -1.79 23.01
N LEU A 605 -33.82 -0.57 23.49
CA LEU A 605 -33.31 0.62 22.79
C LEU A 605 -31.84 0.77 23.14
N VAL A 606 -30.97 0.79 22.14
CA VAL A 606 -29.54 1.00 22.28
C VAL A 606 -29.20 2.35 21.66
N VAL A 607 -28.42 3.17 22.35
CA VAL A 607 -27.98 4.48 21.87
C VAL A 607 -26.49 4.66 22.15
N CYS A 608 -25.72 4.91 21.09
CA CYS A 608 -24.34 5.39 21.20
C CYS A 608 -24.31 6.85 20.78
N SER A 609 -23.79 7.75 21.61
CA SER A 609 -23.75 9.19 21.33
C SER A 609 -22.41 9.78 21.77
N GLU A 610 -21.68 10.38 20.84
CA GLU A 610 -20.30 10.83 21.01
C GLU A 610 -20.17 12.28 20.53
N ILE A 611 -19.58 13.14 21.38
CA ILE A 611 -19.30 14.55 21.09
C ILE A 611 -17.85 14.85 21.46
N MET A 612 -17.07 15.41 20.53
CA MET A 612 -15.61 15.53 20.61
C MET A 612 -15.11 16.72 21.43
N VAL A 613 -16.02 17.52 21.98
CA VAL A 613 -15.72 18.59 22.96
C VAL A 613 -14.82 18.07 24.09
N PHE A 614 -14.99 16.82 24.52
CA PHE A 614 -14.22 16.25 25.63
C PHE A 614 -12.77 15.86 25.28
N THR A 615 -12.43 15.84 23.99
CA THR A 615 -11.10 15.47 23.49
C THR A 615 -10.38 16.62 22.77
N PHE A 616 -11.10 17.70 22.44
CA PHE A 616 -10.54 18.83 21.69
C PHE A 616 -9.49 19.59 22.48
N GLN A 617 -8.31 19.85 21.91
CA GLN A 617 -7.28 20.66 22.56
C GLN A 617 -6.33 21.30 21.54
N GLY A 618 -5.59 22.32 22.00
CA GLY A 618 -4.56 22.98 21.21
C GLY A 618 -3.43 22.02 20.75
N PRO A 619 -2.81 22.31 19.59
CA PRO A 619 -1.72 21.49 19.06
C PRO A 619 -0.47 21.57 19.94
N ASN A 620 0.28 20.47 20.01
CA ASN A 620 1.62 20.43 20.60
C ASN A 620 2.52 19.50 19.77
N GLU A 621 3.67 20.02 19.34
CA GLU A 621 4.64 19.31 18.49
C GLU A 621 5.20 18.05 19.15
N THR A 622 5.26 17.99 20.47
CA THR A 622 5.75 16.81 21.20
C THR A 622 4.69 15.73 21.39
N ASN A 623 3.41 16.02 21.13
CA ASN A 623 2.29 15.08 21.29
C ASN A 623 1.57 14.83 19.95
N LEU A 624 2.26 14.12 19.06
CA LEU A 624 1.76 13.72 17.74
C LEU A 624 0.49 12.85 17.82
N GLY A 625 0.34 12.02 18.88
CA GLY A 625 -0.86 11.19 19.06
C GLY A 625 -2.13 12.01 19.26
N SER A 626 -2.02 13.13 20.00
CA SER A 626 -3.12 14.09 20.13
C SER A 626 -3.48 14.72 18.78
N LEU A 627 -2.50 15.11 17.96
CA LEU A 627 -2.77 15.70 16.63
C LEU A 627 -3.50 14.72 15.70
N ILE A 628 -3.10 13.45 15.72
CA ILE A 628 -3.79 12.38 14.98
C ILE A 628 -5.24 12.27 15.46
N SER A 629 -5.45 12.31 16.78
CA SER A 629 -6.79 12.24 17.38
C SER A 629 -7.67 13.43 16.94
N GLN A 630 -7.14 14.66 16.95
CA GLN A 630 -7.87 15.85 16.49
C GLN A 630 -8.26 15.80 15.00
N ALA A 631 -7.43 15.14 14.17
CA ALA A 631 -7.72 14.96 12.75
C ALA A 631 -8.76 13.86 12.48
N LEU A 632 -8.77 12.81 13.32
CA LEU A 632 -9.61 11.64 13.13
C LEU A 632 -11.01 11.81 13.71
N PHE A 633 -11.17 12.33 14.93
CA PHE A 633 -12.44 12.21 15.64
C PHE A 633 -13.53 13.21 15.17
N GLY A 634 -14.80 12.80 15.26
CA GLY A 634 -15.97 13.61 14.93
C GLY A 634 -17.21 13.28 15.77
N ASP A 635 -18.16 14.21 15.82
CA ASP A 635 -19.40 14.07 16.60
C ASP A 635 -20.41 13.18 15.86
N GLY A 636 -21.14 12.33 16.60
CA GLY A 636 -22.16 11.47 16.00
C GLY A 636 -22.97 10.69 17.03
N ALA A 637 -24.18 10.29 16.64
CA ALA A 637 -24.98 9.34 17.40
C ALA A 637 -25.67 8.32 16.50
N GLY A 638 -25.74 7.09 16.99
CA GLY A 638 -26.48 5.98 16.39
C GLY A 638 -27.39 5.35 17.43
N ALA A 639 -28.57 4.88 16.99
CA ALA A 639 -29.51 4.16 17.84
C ALA A 639 -30.06 2.94 17.10
N VAL A 640 -30.31 1.86 17.85
CA VAL A 640 -30.94 0.63 17.33
C VAL A 640 -31.95 0.07 18.31
N ILE A 641 -32.92 -0.67 17.81
CA ILE A 641 -33.89 -1.41 18.60
C ILE A 641 -33.63 -2.89 18.41
N VAL A 642 -33.25 -3.58 19.49
CA VAL A 642 -32.92 -5.00 19.47
C VAL A 642 -34.03 -5.79 20.16
N GLY A 643 -34.51 -6.83 19.50
CA GLY A 643 -35.53 -7.72 20.07
C GLY A 643 -35.39 -9.15 19.56
N SER A 644 -35.75 -10.12 20.39
CA SER A 644 -36.01 -11.49 19.96
C SER A 644 -37.47 -11.65 19.56
N ASP A 645 -37.74 -12.68 18.74
CA ASP A 645 -39.08 -13.07 18.32
C ASP A 645 -39.83 -11.87 17.67
N PRO A 646 -39.41 -11.41 16.48
CA PRO A 646 -40.05 -10.28 15.82
C PRO A 646 -41.53 -10.57 15.54
N ILE A 647 -42.37 -9.55 15.71
CA ILE A 647 -43.81 -9.67 15.46
C ILE A 647 -44.05 -9.65 13.94
N THR A 648 -44.33 -10.82 13.37
CA THR A 648 -44.53 -11.02 11.92
C THR A 648 -45.54 -10.03 11.35
N GLY A 649 -45.17 -9.35 10.27
CA GLY A 649 -46.02 -8.37 9.57
C GLY A 649 -46.10 -7.00 10.22
N ILE A 650 -45.49 -6.81 11.39
CA ILE A 650 -45.38 -5.52 12.08
C ILE A 650 -43.92 -5.08 12.17
N GLU A 651 -43.06 -5.96 12.66
CA GLU A 651 -41.63 -5.69 12.81
C GLU A 651 -40.87 -6.35 11.66
N LYS A 652 -39.98 -5.59 11.01
CA LYS A 652 -39.11 -6.09 9.96
C LYS A 652 -37.67 -6.21 10.48
N PRO A 653 -37.13 -7.43 10.63
CA PRO A 653 -35.73 -7.59 11.00
C PRO A 653 -34.80 -7.11 9.90
N LEU A 654 -33.74 -6.36 10.28
CA LEU A 654 -32.68 -6.00 9.35
C LEU A 654 -31.52 -6.99 9.38
N PHE A 655 -31.12 -7.42 10.57
CA PHE A 655 -30.02 -8.36 10.79
C PHE A 655 -30.28 -9.19 12.05
N GLU A 656 -29.65 -10.35 12.15
CA GLU A 656 -29.76 -11.25 13.29
C GLU A 656 -28.41 -11.49 13.96
N ILE A 657 -28.34 -11.27 15.27
CA ILE A 657 -27.10 -11.40 16.04
C ILE A 657 -26.92 -12.85 16.46
N ALA A 658 -26.13 -13.62 15.71
CA ALA A 658 -25.92 -15.04 15.96
C ALA A 658 -25.01 -15.29 17.17
N SER A 659 -23.86 -14.61 17.22
CA SER A 659 -22.92 -14.70 18.33
C SER A 659 -22.20 -13.38 18.56
N ALA A 660 -21.74 -13.16 19.80
CA ALA A 660 -20.91 -12.01 20.15
C ALA A 660 -19.79 -12.47 21.10
N ALA A 661 -18.56 -12.06 20.82
CA ALA A 661 -17.35 -12.42 21.56
C ALA A 661 -16.45 -11.21 21.77
N GLN A 662 -15.67 -11.24 22.85
CA GLN A 662 -14.68 -10.22 23.18
C GLN A 662 -13.34 -10.90 23.47
N THR A 663 -12.25 -10.30 23.00
CA THR A 663 -10.89 -10.74 23.33
C THR A 663 -9.94 -9.56 23.50
N ILE A 664 -8.84 -9.79 24.21
CA ILE A 664 -7.74 -8.83 24.39
C ILE A 664 -6.54 -9.37 23.60
N VAL A 665 -5.91 -8.52 22.81
CA VAL A 665 -4.72 -8.93 22.04
C VAL A 665 -3.54 -9.13 23.00
N PRO A 666 -2.87 -10.29 23.01
CA PRO A 666 -1.68 -10.50 23.83
C PRO A 666 -0.59 -9.45 23.54
N ASP A 667 0.15 -9.04 24.57
CA ASP A 667 1.29 -8.10 24.47
C ASP A 667 0.95 -6.73 23.84
N SER A 668 -0.29 -6.25 24.02
CA SER A 668 -0.79 -5.01 23.41
C SER A 668 -0.97 -3.83 24.39
N ASP A 669 -0.45 -3.95 25.61
CA ASP A 669 -0.55 -2.92 26.64
C ASP A 669 -0.03 -1.57 26.13
N GLY A 670 -0.84 -0.52 26.29
CA GLY A 670 -0.48 0.85 25.88
C GLY A 670 -0.49 1.11 24.37
N ALA A 671 -0.89 0.15 23.53
CA ALA A 671 -1.00 0.34 22.07
C ALA A 671 -2.11 1.35 21.71
N ILE A 672 -3.23 1.31 22.43
CA ILE A 672 -4.29 2.31 22.43
C ILE A 672 -4.73 2.50 23.88
N ASP A 673 -4.58 3.71 24.40
CA ASP A 673 -4.98 4.03 25.77
C ASP A 673 -5.58 5.45 25.87
N GLY A 674 -6.48 5.63 26.83
CA GLY A 674 -7.16 6.87 27.13
C GLY A 674 -7.09 7.21 28.61
N HIS A 675 -6.65 8.42 28.95
CA HIS A 675 -6.59 8.86 30.35
C HIS A 675 -7.45 10.09 30.61
N TYR A 676 -8.30 10.02 31.63
CA TYR A 676 -9.01 11.17 32.19
C TYR A 676 -8.06 12.09 32.96
N ARG A 677 -8.08 13.38 32.63
CA ARG A 677 -7.25 14.45 33.21
C ARG A 677 -8.06 15.75 33.28
N GLU A 678 -7.49 16.79 33.89
CA GLU A 678 -8.04 18.17 33.92
C GLU A 678 -8.38 18.76 32.55
N VAL A 679 -7.87 18.14 31.48
CA VAL A 679 -8.04 18.55 30.08
C VAL A 679 -9.10 17.74 29.35
N GLY A 680 -9.85 16.88 30.05
CA GLY A 680 -10.76 15.90 29.47
C GLY A 680 -10.09 14.54 29.29
N ILE A 681 -10.20 13.96 28.10
CA ILE A 681 -9.56 12.67 27.77
C ILE A 681 -8.33 12.91 26.89
N THR A 682 -7.19 12.37 27.34
CA THR A 682 -5.96 12.28 26.53
C THR A 682 -5.87 10.92 25.88
N LEU A 683 -5.63 10.88 24.55
CA LEU A 683 -5.56 9.65 23.76
C LEU A 683 -4.14 9.41 23.26
N HIS A 684 -3.65 8.17 23.41
CA HIS A 684 -2.40 7.71 22.84
C HIS A 684 -2.69 6.67 21.75
N LEU A 685 -2.20 6.94 20.54
CA LEU A 685 -2.36 6.11 19.35
C LEU A 685 -1.00 5.87 18.69
N VAL A 686 -0.67 4.61 18.40
CA VAL A 686 0.52 4.23 17.61
C VAL A 686 0.21 4.45 16.11
N LYS A 687 1.19 5.00 15.37
CA LYS A 687 1.02 5.53 14.00
C LYS A 687 0.73 4.46 12.96
N GLU A 688 -0.55 4.24 12.65
CA GLU A 688 -1.11 3.74 11.39
C GLU A 688 -2.63 3.76 11.56
N VAL A 689 -3.42 3.88 10.48
CA VAL A 689 -4.90 3.63 10.38
C VAL A 689 -5.79 4.84 9.95
N LEU A 690 -6.30 4.68 8.70
CA LEU A 690 -7.60 5.07 8.08
C LEU A 690 -7.83 6.41 7.36
N ARG A 691 -8.60 6.30 6.26
CA ARG A 691 -9.03 7.34 5.31
C ARG A 691 -10.54 7.18 5.00
N ASP A 692 -11.13 8.30 4.61
CA ASP A 692 -12.45 8.53 3.99
C ASP A 692 -13.66 8.81 4.92
N TYR A 693 -13.58 8.56 6.24
CA TYR A 693 -14.54 9.08 7.23
C TYR A 693 -13.85 9.42 8.57
N ARG A 694 -14.35 10.44 9.31
CA ARG A 694 -13.89 10.73 10.68
C ARG A 694 -14.34 9.62 11.63
N ASN A 695 -13.48 9.22 12.57
CA ASN A 695 -13.78 8.21 13.58
C ASN A 695 -14.78 8.78 14.62
N MET A 696 -16.01 8.28 14.63
CA MET A 696 -17.06 8.61 15.63
C MET A 696 -17.06 7.65 16.84
N SER A 697 -15.95 6.97 17.13
CA SER A 697 -15.83 6.00 18.23
C SER A 697 -16.89 4.88 18.14
N SER A 698 -17.57 4.58 19.24
CA SER A 698 -18.56 3.50 19.37
C SER A 698 -19.70 3.55 18.34
N ALA A 699 -20.02 4.75 17.82
CA ALA A 699 -21.11 4.94 16.86
C ALA A 699 -20.76 4.48 15.42
N CYS A 700 -19.47 4.30 15.10
CA CYS A 700 -19.00 3.95 13.75
C CYS A 700 -19.59 2.65 13.22
N VAL A 701 -19.63 1.60 14.04
CA VAL A 701 -20.10 0.28 13.58
C VAL A 701 -21.62 0.28 13.34
N LEU A 702 -22.36 1.10 14.08
CA LEU A 702 -23.77 1.35 13.79
C LEU A 702 -23.89 2.12 12.47
N PHE A 703 -22.99 3.08 12.19
CA PHE A 703 -22.89 3.76 10.89
C PHE A 703 -22.82 2.82 9.70
N ILE A 704 -21.88 1.90 9.77
CA ILE A 704 -21.59 0.95 8.69
C ILE A 704 -22.79 0.04 8.40
N LEU A 705 -23.50 -0.45 9.43
CA LEU A 705 -24.64 -1.35 9.25
C LEU A 705 -25.82 -0.68 8.52
N ASP A 706 -26.08 0.60 8.78
CA ASP A 706 -27.15 1.34 8.11
C ASP A 706 -26.79 1.71 6.66
N GLU A 707 -25.55 2.10 6.40
CA GLU A 707 -25.09 2.35 5.02
C GLU A 707 -25.15 1.07 4.20
N MET A 708 -24.75 -0.07 4.78
CA MET A 708 -24.81 -1.39 4.15
C MET A 708 -26.24 -1.76 3.74
N ARG A 709 -27.23 -1.63 4.64
CA ARG A 709 -28.62 -1.97 4.31
C ARG A 709 -29.25 -1.01 3.30
N LYS A 710 -28.93 0.29 3.37
CA LYS A 710 -29.43 1.31 2.43
C LYS A 710 -28.83 1.14 1.05
N GLY A 711 -27.52 0.88 0.97
CA GLY A 711 -26.83 0.54 -0.27
C GLY A 711 -27.41 -0.72 -0.90
N SER A 712 -27.60 -1.78 -0.10
CA SER A 712 -28.18 -3.04 -0.56
C SER A 712 -29.59 -2.87 -1.13
N ALA A 713 -30.45 -2.08 -0.47
CA ALA A 713 -31.80 -1.80 -0.95
C ALA A 713 -31.80 -0.95 -2.23
N LYS A 714 -30.94 0.09 -2.28
CA LYS A 714 -30.79 0.95 -3.45
C LYS A 714 -30.30 0.19 -4.68
N ASP A 715 -29.38 -0.75 -4.48
CA ASP A 715 -28.75 -1.53 -5.54
C ASP A 715 -29.52 -2.82 -5.88
N GLY A 716 -30.71 -3.04 -5.28
CA GLY A 716 -31.56 -4.19 -5.55
C GLY A 716 -30.94 -5.54 -5.18
N LYS A 717 -30.14 -5.59 -4.11
CA LYS A 717 -29.50 -6.82 -3.63
C LYS A 717 -30.52 -7.75 -2.94
N ARG A 718 -30.20 -9.04 -2.87
CA ARG A 718 -31.07 -10.08 -2.27
C ARG A 718 -31.27 -9.89 -0.76
N THR A 719 -30.24 -9.45 -0.05
CA THR A 719 -30.21 -9.36 1.41
C THR A 719 -29.70 -7.99 1.87
N THR A 720 -29.99 -7.61 3.11
CA THR A 720 -29.50 -6.39 3.78
C THR A 720 -27.98 -6.33 3.94
N GLY A 721 -27.29 -7.47 3.80
CA GLY A 721 -25.84 -7.62 3.84
C GLY A 721 -25.20 -7.74 2.46
N GLU A 722 -25.51 -6.83 1.54
CA GLU A 722 -24.94 -6.76 0.19
C GLU A 722 -25.21 -7.99 -0.71
N GLY A 723 -26.25 -8.77 -0.37
CA GLY A 723 -26.61 -10.00 -1.07
C GLY A 723 -25.95 -11.28 -0.51
N LEU A 724 -25.22 -11.18 0.60
CA LEU A 724 -24.64 -12.30 1.34
C LEU A 724 -25.45 -12.60 2.61
N ASP A 725 -25.48 -13.86 3.04
CA ASP A 725 -26.32 -14.28 4.19
C ASP A 725 -25.63 -14.06 5.55
N TRP A 726 -24.30 -14.12 5.61
CA TRP A 726 -23.52 -14.00 6.84
C TRP A 726 -22.51 -12.85 6.76
N GLY A 727 -22.32 -12.15 7.87
CA GLY A 727 -21.36 -11.06 8.01
C GLY A 727 -20.72 -11.02 9.39
N VAL A 728 -19.65 -10.24 9.52
CA VAL A 728 -18.94 -10.03 10.79
C VAL A 728 -18.75 -8.54 11.03
N LEU A 729 -18.98 -8.11 12.27
CA LEU A 729 -18.76 -6.75 12.76
C LEU A 729 -17.64 -6.78 13.80
N PHE A 730 -16.65 -5.91 13.61
CA PHE A 730 -15.54 -5.73 14.53
C PHE A 730 -15.57 -4.36 15.20
N GLY A 731 -15.34 -4.34 16.52
CA GLY A 731 -15.05 -3.13 17.29
C GLY A 731 -13.63 -3.19 17.84
N PHE A 732 -12.85 -2.13 17.66
CA PHE A 732 -11.47 -2.03 18.15
C PHE A 732 -11.34 -0.84 19.11
N GLY A 733 -10.61 -0.97 20.21
CA GLY A 733 -10.35 0.15 21.11
C GLY A 733 -9.40 -0.19 22.26
N PRO A 734 -9.39 0.61 23.34
CA PRO A 734 -8.38 0.49 24.40
C PRO A 734 -8.24 -0.92 24.98
N GLY A 735 -7.02 -1.38 25.19
CA GLY A 735 -6.71 -2.74 25.63
C GLY A 735 -5.37 -3.26 25.09
N LEU A 736 -5.19 -3.56 23.81
CA LEU A 736 -6.09 -3.51 22.64
C LEU A 736 -7.22 -4.55 22.74
N THR A 737 -8.47 -4.07 22.78
CA THR A 737 -9.67 -4.91 22.87
C THR A 737 -10.32 -5.07 21.50
N ILE A 738 -10.72 -6.30 21.16
CA ILE A 738 -11.48 -6.63 19.94
C ILE A 738 -12.84 -7.21 20.35
N GLU A 739 -13.92 -6.55 19.91
CA GLU A 739 -15.28 -7.10 19.90
C GLU A 739 -15.58 -7.70 18.54
N THR A 740 -16.15 -8.90 18.51
CA THR A 740 -16.54 -9.61 17.29
C THR A 740 -18.00 -10.01 17.39
N VAL A 741 -18.83 -9.55 16.46
CA VAL A 741 -20.25 -9.88 16.38
C VAL A 741 -20.54 -10.54 15.05
N VAL A 742 -21.09 -11.75 15.07
CA VAL A 742 -21.52 -12.48 13.87
C VAL A 742 -22.97 -12.14 13.58
N LEU A 743 -23.22 -11.67 12.36
CA LEU A 743 -24.52 -11.22 11.90
C LEU A 743 -25.03 -12.12 10.78
N HIS A 744 -26.33 -12.41 10.80
CA HIS A 744 -27.06 -12.99 9.69
C HIS A 744 -27.91 -11.90 9.04
N SER A 745 -27.87 -11.78 7.72
CA SER A 745 -28.64 -10.79 6.97
C SER A 745 -30.08 -11.26 6.76
N VAL A 746 -30.97 -10.32 6.42
CA VAL A 746 -32.37 -10.62 6.11
C VAL A 746 -32.67 -10.27 4.65
N LEU A 747 -33.63 -10.97 4.04
CA LEU A 747 -34.13 -10.66 2.70
C LEU A 747 -34.76 -9.26 2.66
N ILE A 748 -34.44 -8.49 1.61
CA ILE A 748 -34.92 -7.11 1.41
C ILE A 748 -36.38 -7.07 0.95
#